data_AF-A0A2E4X6H7-F1
#
_entry.id   AF-A0A2E4X6H7-F1
#
_cell.length_a   1.000
_cell.length_b   1.000
_cell.length_c   1.000
_cell.angle_alpha   90.00
_cell.angle_beta   90.00
_cell.angle_gamma   90.00
#
_symmetry.space_group_name_H-M   'P 1'
#
loop_
_entity.id
_entity.type
_entity.pdbx_description
1 polymer ?
#
loop_
_entity_poly.entity_id
_entity_poly.type
_entity_poly.pdbx_seq_one_letter_code
_entity_poly.pdbx_strand_id
1 'polypeptide(L)'
;MELTIVEALQRGIAAHKAGKLDEAERLYRAILQSQPSHPDANHNLGVLAVSVNKVDVSLPFFKTALEANPKIEQFWLSYIDALIKDKQRDVAFQVLEDAKKHGVTSEQLNVFASQLIPEVQSTNLTSPSKEQLDNLLGYYQKGRIAEAEKLGLSLTEAFPSHSFSWKVLGALFGQTGRHSEALRANQKAVELSPGDAAVYSNLGSIFREIGRFGESEASYAQAIRLQPDYAEAHFNLGNTLQEWGRLEEAEASYKQAIKLKPKNAKAHYNLGITLQNLNRLEEAEACYADAISSNRNYVEAYNNLGNTLKNLGRLEEAEENFFQVIKLKPDFAAAYYNLGNTLLDLGRLEEAEESFAKAITLNPNYVEAYNNLGILLEESGKSEESALVFDLMIKNKSEPISCVSKPPMIALVIFGRSGSLFFHSLIDGHPEIATLPGVYFKGWFGIDVWQQFAPDYSQSEWRELLVSKVTKEFEPLFDAQCRNNVIGNPFQIVQNANWLALNQGFTNMGPEGSQSLLLNKEAFCQEFLSLLEPLSSLGVSECFELIHIAFEKSVRDDSGSRRLDNKTIFYHIHNANLYERLHFLKHYPEARIVQLIRNPVQSMESWLISSVGQLINNNANQQRIPGIAVRQWREIVRKIISMFRQILYPLHLPSFNYGIRLEDIKRNPEEVMPKIAAWMGVSDHAELYNSSFCGLQYWGPPSVTGKITGFDTKSIDTSVGRLLGPRDIIIFETLFWPLSTSYSYTQMSAAEFRLRLSEIRPWLDEPLELEKRIYEQMEANTYSLEKMDPYIRLHQFMHVLWKILDRDETYMGIPKHLELT
;
A
#
# COMPACT_ATOMS: atom_id res chain seq x y z
N MET A 1 82.44 -27.19 42.84
CA MET A 1 81.93 -26.70 41.55
C MET A 1 80.45 -26.49 41.76
N GLU A 2 80.02 -25.24 41.97
CA GLU A 2 78.61 -24.93 42.22
C GLU A 2 77.81 -25.22 40.95
N LEU A 3 76.81 -26.10 41.05
CA LEU A 3 75.89 -26.40 39.96
C LEU A 3 75.06 -25.14 39.65
N THR A 4 74.87 -24.85 38.36
CA THR A 4 73.95 -23.79 37.97
C THR A 4 72.50 -24.22 38.25
N ILE A 5 71.59 -23.25 38.45
CA ILE A 5 70.18 -23.52 38.77
C ILE A 5 69.51 -24.39 37.69
N VAL A 6 69.84 -24.15 36.41
CA VAL A 6 69.31 -24.93 35.28
C VAL A 6 69.79 -26.38 35.32
N GLU A 7 71.08 -26.61 35.60
CA GLU A 7 71.63 -27.96 35.72
C GLU A 7 71.08 -28.71 36.95
N ALA A 8 70.90 -28.00 38.08
CA ALA A 8 70.28 -28.56 39.26
C ALA A 8 68.82 -28.96 39.01
N LEU A 9 68.07 -28.16 38.24
CA LEU A 9 66.67 -28.43 37.91
C LEU A 9 66.55 -29.63 36.97
N GLN A 10 67.38 -29.70 35.92
CA GLN A 10 67.39 -30.83 35.00
C GLN A 10 67.77 -32.15 35.70
N ARG A 11 68.77 -32.12 36.58
CA ARG A 11 69.13 -33.28 37.40
C ARG A 11 68.03 -33.66 38.39
N GLY A 12 67.37 -32.68 39.01
CA GLY A 12 66.22 -32.89 39.90
C GLY A 12 65.06 -33.59 39.18
N ILE A 13 64.72 -33.13 37.97
CA ILE A 13 63.66 -33.75 37.14
C ILE A 13 64.06 -35.17 36.72
N ALA A 14 65.31 -35.39 36.33
CA ALA A 14 65.80 -36.73 35.98
C ALA A 14 65.77 -37.69 37.18
N ALA A 15 66.18 -37.24 38.36
CA ALA A 15 66.11 -38.02 39.61
C ALA A 15 64.65 -38.32 40.00
N HIS A 16 63.75 -37.34 39.85
CA HIS A 16 62.32 -37.51 40.13
C HIS A 16 61.69 -38.56 39.20
N LYS A 17 61.98 -38.50 37.89
CA LYS A 17 61.52 -39.51 36.92
C LYS A 17 62.11 -40.90 37.17
N ALA A 18 63.33 -40.98 37.68
CA ALA A 18 64.00 -42.23 38.04
C ALA A 18 63.55 -42.80 39.41
N GLY A 19 62.60 -42.17 40.10
CA GLY A 19 62.09 -42.60 41.40
C GLY A 19 63.04 -42.33 42.59
N LYS A 20 64.12 -41.56 42.37
CA LYS A 20 65.08 -41.18 43.42
C LYS A 20 64.60 -39.94 44.16
N LEU A 21 63.55 -40.10 44.96
CA LEU A 21 62.80 -38.98 45.53
C LEU A 21 63.64 -38.11 46.50
N ASP A 22 64.47 -38.72 47.34
CA ASP A 22 65.34 -37.97 48.28
C ASP A 22 66.40 -37.11 47.56
N GLU A 23 66.90 -37.60 46.43
CA GLU A 23 67.86 -36.88 45.60
C GLU A 23 67.18 -35.72 44.86
N ALA A 24 65.99 -35.97 44.30
CA ALA A 24 65.18 -34.95 43.64
C ALA A 24 64.76 -33.83 44.60
N GLU A 25 64.25 -34.19 45.79
CA GLU A 25 63.85 -33.22 46.82
C GLU A 25 65.03 -32.34 47.25
N ARG A 26 66.21 -32.93 47.48
CA ARG A 26 67.41 -32.18 47.85
C ARG A 26 67.80 -31.16 46.77
N LEU A 27 67.74 -31.55 45.50
CA LEU A 27 68.09 -30.68 44.38
C LEU A 27 67.10 -29.54 44.21
N TYR A 28 65.79 -29.80 44.31
CA TYR A 28 64.79 -28.74 44.26
C TYR A 28 64.89 -27.79 45.46
N ARG A 29 65.10 -28.30 46.68
CA ARG A 29 65.31 -27.45 47.86
C ARG A 29 66.57 -26.60 47.76
N ALA A 30 67.65 -27.12 47.17
CA ALA A 30 68.86 -26.34 46.92
C ALA A 30 68.59 -25.16 45.95
N ILE A 31 67.77 -25.38 44.91
CA ILE A 31 67.32 -24.29 44.03
C ILE A 31 66.54 -23.25 44.84
N LEU A 32 65.56 -23.71 45.65
CA LEU A 32 64.72 -22.82 46.44
C LEU A 32 65.46 -22.05 47.55
N GLN A 33 66.62 -22.54 48.02
CA GLN A 33 67.47 -21.77 48.94
C GLN A 33 68.03 -20.49 48.29
N SER A 34 68.31 -20.54 46.99
CA SER A 34 68.81 -19.38 46.22
C SER A 34 67.69 -18.57 45.56
N GLN A 35 66.62 -19.23 45.12
CA GLN A 35 65.46 -18.63 44.45
C GLN A 35 64.16 -19.21 45.02
N PRO A 36 63.66 -18.67 46.16
CA PRO A 36 62.49 -19.21 46.85
C PRO A 36 61.22 -19.27 46.01
N SER A 37 61.07 -18.37 45.03
CA SER A 37 59.92 -18.31 44.13
C SER A 37 60.16 -19.00 42.77
N HIS A 38 61.17 -19.87 42.65
CA HIS A 38 61.43 -20.53 41.36
C HIS A 38 60.23 -21.42 40.96
N PRO A 39 59.59 -21.18 39.81
CA PRO A 39 58.30 -21.80 39.46
C PRO A 39 58.38 -23.32 39.35
N ASP A 40 59.31 -23.85 38.56
CA ASP A 40 59.39 -25.29 38.31
C ASP A 40 59.88 -26.10 39.52
N ALA A 41 60.80 -25.54 40.32
CA ALA A 41 61.28 -26.21 41.54
C ALA A 41 60.17 -26.29 42.61
N ASN A 42 59.38 -25.23 42.76
CA ASN A 42 58.20 -25.23 43.63
C ASN A 42 57.15 -26.23 43.11
N HIS A 43 56.81 -26.19 41.82
CA HIS A 43 55.83 -27.11 41.26
C HIS A 43 56.25 -28.57 41.43
N ASN A 44 57.50 -28.91 41.09
CA ASN A 44 58.01 -30.29 41.19
C ASN A 44 58.13 -30.78 42.64
N LEU A 45 58.41 -29.91 43.61
CA LEU A 45 58.34 -30.25 45.04
C LEU A 45 56.90 -30.50 45.51
N GLY A 46 55.94 -29.73 45.02
CA GLY A 46 54.51 -29.98 45.24
C GLY A 46 54.09 -31.35 44.71
N VAL A 47 54.46 -31.68 43.47
CA VAL A 47 54.18 -33.00 42.86
C VAL A 47 54.83 -34.13 43.67
N LEU A 48 56.07 -33.95 44.13
CA LEU A 48 56.78 -34.94 44.93
C LEU A 48 56.11 -35.14 46.31
N ALA A 49 55.60 -34.08 46.93
CA ALA A 49 54.85 -34.18 48.18
C ALA A 49 53.51 -34.93 48.01
N VAL A 50 52.81 -34.70 46.89
CA VAL A 50 51.58 -35.45 46.56
C VAL A 50 51.88 -36.94 46.32
N SER A 51 53.00 -37.28 45.64
CA SER A 51 53.33 -38.68 45.33
C SER A 51 53.65 -39.53 46.56
N VAL A 52 54.08 -38.90 47.66
CA VAL A 52 54.26 -39.54 48.98
C VAL A 52 53.06 -39.32 49.93
N ASN A 53 51.91 -38.95 49.38
CA ASN A 53 50.63 -38.76 50.08
C ASN A 53 50.64 -37.68 51.19
N LYS A 54 51.44 -36.62 51.02
CA LYS A 54 51.48 -35.44 51.89
C LYS A 54 50.88 -34.23 51.15
N VAL A 55 49.56 -34.27 50.94
CA VAL A 55 48.84 -33.31 50.10
C VAL A 55 48.80 -31.91 50.72
N ASP A 56 48.62 -31.80 52.03
CA ASP A 56 48.65 -30.54 52.79
C ASP A 56 49.99 -29.79 52.61
N VAL A 57 51.11 -30.52 52.64
CA VAL A 57 52.47 -29.98 52.45
C VAL A 57 52.70 -29.48 51.02
N SER A 58 51.95 -30.01 50.04
CA SER A 58 52.08 -29.64 48.63
C SER A 58 51.45 -28.29 48.27
N LEU A 59 50.40 -27.89 48.99
CA LEU A 59 49.57 -26.72 48.66
C LEU A 59 50.36 -25.41 48.62
N PRO A 60 51.24 -25.09 49.59
CA PRO A 60 52.03 -23.86 49.53
C PRO A 60 52.97 -23.84 48.33
N PHE A 61 53.57 -24.98 47.98
CA PHE A 61 54.48 -25.06 46.83
C PHE A 61 53.75 -24.85 45.51
N PHE A 62 52.56 -25.44 45.33
CA PHE A 62 51.76 -25.19 44.13
C PHE A 62 51.27 -23.75 44.03
N LYS A 63 50.85 -23.16 45.15
CA LYS A 63 50.48 -21.74 45.20
C LYS A 63 51.65 -20.83 44.80
N THR A 64 52.84 -21.03 45.38
CA THR A 64 54.03 -20.24 45.05
C THR A 64 54.47 -20.44 43.60
N ALA A 65 54.40 -21.67 43.06
CA ALA A 65 54.70 -21.92 41.65
C ALA A 65 53.74 -21.16 40.72
N LEU A 66 52.46 -21.15 41.07
CA LEU A 66 51.41 -20.49 40.31
C LEU A 66 51.54 -18.96 40.34
N GLU A 67 51.78 -18.39 41.52
CA GLU A 67 52.02 -16.96 41.69
C GLU A 67 53.28 -16.49 40.95
N ALA A 68 54.32 -17.33 40.90
CA ALA A 68 55.55 -17.02 40.18
C ALA A 68 55.40 -17.08 38.65
N ASN A 69 54.54 -17.96 38.11
CA ASN A 69 54.27 -18.02 36.67
C ASN A 69 52.86 -18.56 36.36
N PRO A 70 51.83 -17.69 36.26
CA PRO A 70 50.45 -18.11 36.03
C PRO A 70 50.16 -18.51 34.58
N LYS A 71 51.13 -18.38 33.66
CA LYS A 71 50.95 -18.76 32.25
C LYS A 71 51.04 -20.27 32.00
N ILE A 72 51.51 -21.04 32.98
CA ILE A 72 51.67 -22.48 32.86
C ILE A 72 50.39 -23.18 33.35
N GLU A 73 49.63 -23.73 32.42
CA GLU A 73 48.36 -24.42 32.69
C GLU A 73 48.49 -25.54 33.74
N GLN A 74 49.55 -26.35 33.68
CA GLN A 74 49.74 -27.48 34.60
C GLN A 74 49.79 -27.05 36.08
N PHE A 75 50.20 -25.79 36.36
CA PHE A 75 50.28 -25.28 37.73
C PHE A 75 48.88 -25.06 38.31
N TRP A 76 47.96 -24.51 37.52
CA TRP A 76 46.55 -24.37 37.89
C TRP A 76 45.92 -25.73 38.18
N LEU A 77 46.11 -26.70 37.27
CA LEU A 77 45.52 -28.02 37.39
C LEU A 77 46.00 -28.79 38.62
N SER A 78 47.32 -28.76 38.87
CA SER A 78 47.89 -29.48 40.03
C SER A 78 47.49 -28.83 41.35
N TYR A 79 47.31 -27.50 41.37
CA TYR A 79 46.84 -26.83 42.57
C TYR A 79 45.37 -27.11 42.86
N ILE A 80 44.50 -27.07 41.85
CA ILE A 80 43.07 -27.38 41.98
C ILE A 80 42.88 -28.84 42.43
N ASP A 81 43.58 -29.79 41.82
CA ASP A 81 43.51 -31.21 42.21
C ASP A 81 43.96 -31.44 43.66
N ALA A 82 45.05 -30.79 44.07
CA ALA A 82 45.54 -30.88 45.44
C ALA A 82 44.54 -30.28 46.46
N LEU A 83 43.90 -29.14 46.14
CA LEU A 83 42.88 -28.53 46.99
C LEU A 83 41.62 -29.41 47.12
N ILE A 84 41.22 -30.09 46.04
CA ILE A 84 40.10 -31.04 46.06
C ILE A 84 40.45 -32.25 46.95
N LYS A 85 41.67 -32.80 46.82
CA LYS A 85 42.14 -33.94 47.64
C LYS A 85 42.27 -33.59 49.12
N ASP A 86 42.66 -32.36 49.44
CA ASP A 86 42.70 -31.83 50.81
C ASP A 86 41.33 -31.39 51.35
N LYS A 87 40.25 -31.56 50.54
CA LYS A 87 38.86 -31.22 50.87
C LYS A 87 38.60 -29.72 51.05
N GLN A 88 39.46 -28.85 50.52
CA GLN A 88 39.27 -27.39 50.51
C GLN A 88 38.43 -26.94 49.29
N ARG A 89 37.17 -27.39 49.22
CA ARG A 89 36.31 -27.22 48.04
C ARG A 89 36.04 -25.76 47.67
N ASP A 90 35.77 -24.90 48.65
CA ASP A 90 35.46 -23.49 48.38
C ASP A 90 36.67 -22.76 47.76
N VAL A 91 37.87 -23.08 48.26
CA VAL A 91 39.13 -22.53 47.72
C VAL A 91 39.42 -23.11 46.34
N ALA A 92 39.17 -24.40 46.13
CA ALA A 92 39.33 -25.05 44.83
C ALA A 92 38.41 -24.43 43.76
N PHE A 93 37.16 -24.10 44.12
CA PHE A 93 36.22 -23.45 43.22
C PHE A 93 36.68 -22.05 42.82
N GLN A 94 37.17 -21.27 43.78
CA GLN A 94 37.71 -19.94 43.51
C GLN A 94 38.91 -19.98 42.55
N VAL A 95 39.86 -20.89 42.81
CA VAL A 95 41.04 -21.07 41.96
C VAL A 95 40.66 -21.57 40.55
N LEU A 96 39.61 -22.39 40.43
CA LEU A 96 39.08 -22.86 39.15
C LEU A 96 38.48 -21.72 38.32
N GLU A 97 37.71 -20.82 38.92
CA GLU A 97 37.19 -19.64 38.22
C GLU A 97 38.30 -18.67 37.82
N ASP A 98 39.33 -18.52 38.65
CA ASP A 98 40.48 -17.68 38.32
C ASP A 98 41.35 -18.31 37.21
N ALA A 99 41.45 -19.63 37.12
CA ALA A 99 42.11 -20.33 36.00
C ALA A 99 41.41 -20.04 34.66
N LYS A 100 40.06 -20.08 34.64
CA LYS A 100 39.26 -19.75 33.44
C LYS A 100 39.50 -18.32 32.97
N LYS A 101 39.55 -17.35 33.90
CA LYS A 101 39.85 -15.95 33.58
C LYS A 101 41.25 -15.77 32.98
N HIS A 102 42.20 -16.61 33.37
CA HIS A 102 43.57 -16.61 32.82
C HIS A 102 43.70 -17.38 31.50
N GLY A 103 42.58 -17.81 30.90
CA GLY A 103 42.56 -18.45 29.59
C GLY A 103 42.96 -19.92 29.59
N VAL A 104 42.95 -20.58 30.76
CA VAL A 104 43.19 -22.02 30.85
C VAL A 104 41.95 -22.76 30.36
N THR A 105 42.06 -23.46 29.24
CA THR A 105 40.96 -24.24 28.65
C THR A 105 41.36 -25.70 28.49
N SER A 106 41.25 -26.48 29.56
CA SER A 106 41.41 -27.94 29.52
C SER A 106 40.13 -28.68 29.86
N GLU A 107 39.95 -29.84 29.23
CA GLU A 107 38.88 -30.79 29.53
C GLU A 107 38.88 -31.20 31.02
N GLN A 108 40.06 -31.19 31.66
CA GLN A 108 40.23 -31.44 33.09
C GLN A 108 39.58 -30.38 33.98
N LEU A 109 39.53 -29.10 33.58
CA LEU A 109 38.80 -28.07 34.34
C LEU A 109 37.29 -28.32 34.36
N ASN A 110 36.73 -28.93 33.30
CA ASN A 110 35.31 -29.31 33.28
C ASN A 110 35.04 -30.48 34.24
N VAL A 111 35.99 -31.42 34.35
CA VAL A 111 35.92 -32.50 35.34
C VAL A 111 35.97 -31.95 36.76
N PHE A 112 36.89 -31.03 37.07
CA PHE A 112 36.93 -30.38 38.39
C PHE A 112 35.68 -29.54 38.68
N ALA A 113 35.15 -28.83 37.68
CA ALA A 113 33.91 -28.06 37.83
C ALA A 113 32.74 -28.97 38.21
N SER A 114 32.65 -30.16 37.61
CA SER A 114 31.61 -31.15 37.95
C SER A 114 31.72 -31.70 39.38
N GLN A 115 32.94 -31.79 39.92
CA GLN A 115 33.21 -32.29 41.28
C GLN A 115 32.96 -31.23 42.38
N LEU A 116 32.87 -29.95 42.00
CA LEU A 116 32.78 -28.80 42.90
C LEU A 116 31.38 -28.14 42.92
N ILE A 117 30.40 -28.64 42.17
CA ILE A 117 29.02 -28.11 42.20
C ILE A 117 28.41 -28.40 43.59
N PRO A 118 27.84 -27.39 44.29
CA PRO A 118 27.14 -27.63 45.55
C PRO A 118 25.80 -28.32 45.29
N GLU A 119 25.47 -29.33 46.11
CA GLU A 119 24.09 -29.77 46.30
C GLU A 119 23.29 -28.61 46.90
N VAL A 120 22.64 -27.83 46.04
CA VAL A 120 21.59 -26.91 46.46
C VAL A 120 20.48 -27.76 47.05
N GLN A 121 20.10 -27.45 48.29
CA GLN A 121 18.93 -28.00 48.96
C GLN A 121 17.68 -27.79 48.08
N SER A 122 17.36 -28.78 47.26
CA SER A 122 16.09 -28.88 46.58
C SER A 122 15.06 -29.32 47.60
N THR A 123 14.28 -28.36 48.10
CA THR A 123 12.88 -28.68 48.33
C THR A 123 12.33 -29.17 47.00
N ASN A 124 12.03 -30.47 46.90
CA ASN A 124 11.37 -31.11 45.76
C ASN A 124 10.04 -30.42 45.46
N LEU A 125 10.08 -29.30 44.72
CA LEU A 125 8.90 -28.67 44.13
C LEU A 125 9.00 -28.92 42.62
N THR A 126 8.16 -29.82 42.13
CA THR A 126 8.02 -30.14 40.69
C THR A 126 7.14 -29.12 39.95
N SER A 127 6.64 -28.09 40.65
CA SER A 127 5.71 -27.09 40.15
C SER A 127 5.87 -25.76 40.91
N PRO A 128 5.66 -24.61 40.25
CA PRO A 128 5.59 -23.30 40.91
C PRO A 128 4.52 -23.27 42.02
N SER A 129 4.70 -22.43 43.03
CA SER A 129 3.65 -22.21 44.02
C SER A 129 2.44 -21.51 43.39
N LYS A 130 1.24 -21.75 43.93
CA LYS A 130 0.02 -21.08 43.47
C LYS A 130 0.16 -19.55 43.52
N GLU A 131 0.80 -19.03 44.57
CA GLU A 131 1.07 -17.59 44.71
C GLU A 131 1.95 -17.04 43.59
N GLN A 132 2.97 -17.78 43.15
CA GLN A 132 3.81 -17.38 42.01
C GLN A 132 3.01 -17.31 40.70
N LEU A 133 2.12 -18.28 40.48
CA LEU A 133 1.26 -18.31 39.29
C LEU A 133 0.20 -17.19 39.32
N ASP A 134 -0.43 -16.97 40.48
CA ASP A 134 -1.41 -15.90 40.70
C ASP A 134 -0.76 -14.52 40.53
N ASN A 135 0.48 -14.34 41.01
CA ASN A 135 1.25 -13.11 40.82
C ASN A 135 1.61 -12.87 39.35
N LEU A 136 2.07 -13.91 38.63
CA LEU A 136 2.36 -13.82 37.20
C LEU A 136 1.13 -13.41 36.42
N LEU A 137 -0.01 -14.08 36.66
CA LEU A 137 -1.28 -13.75 36.01
C LEU A 137 -1.75 -12.34 36.39
N GLY A 138 -1.61 -11.96 37.66
CA GLY A 138 -1.97 -10.64 38.16
C GLY A 138 -1.15 -9.51 37.54
N TYR A 139 0.15 -9.71 37.31
CA TYR A 139 0.98 -8.73 36.60
C TYR A 139 0.56 -8.61 35.13
N TYR A 140 0.32 -9.73 34.46
CA TYR A 140 -0.15 -9.74 33.07
C TYR A 140 -1.51 -9.02 32.92
N GLN A 141 -2.50 -9.37 33.74
CA GLN A 141 -3.84 -8.78 33.69
C GLN A 141 -3.85 -7.27 34.02
N LYS A 142 -2.91 -6.80 34.86
CA LYS A 142 -2.76 -5.38 35.18
C LYS A 142 -1.90 -4.61 34.18
N GLY A 143 -1.40 -5.26 33.12
CA GLY A 143 -0.53 -4.64 32.12
C GLY A 143 0.88 -4.31 32.62
N ARG A 144 1.33 -4.91 33.73
CA ARG A 144 2.70 -4.76 34.26
C ARG A 144 3.64 -5.71 33.50
N ILE A 145 3.87 -5.38 32.23
CA ILE A 145 4.54 -6.25 31.25
C ILE A 145 5.96 -6.63 31.71
N ALA A 146 6.76 -5.67 32.19
CA ALA A 146 8.14 -5.93 32.59
C ALA A 146 8.23 -6.89 33.79
N GLU A 147 7.35 -6.74 34.79
CA GLU A 147 7.31 -7.62 35.95
C GLU A 147 6.74 -8.99 35.62
N ALA A 148 5.73 -9.06 34.75
CA ALA A 148 5.17 -10.31 34.24
C ALA A 148 6.22 -11.09 33.44
N GLU A 149 6.98 -10.42 32.57
CA GLU A 149 8.04 -11.04 31.77
C GLU A 149 9.16 -11.56 32.68
N LYS A 150 9.66 -10.74 33.60
CA LYS A 150 10.73 -11.13 34.51
C LYS A 150 10.35 -12.35 35.35
N LEU A 151 9.14 -12.34 35.93
CA LEU A 151 8.65 -13.45 36.73
C LEU A 151 8.38 -14.69 35.86
N GLY A 152 7.78 -14.50 34.68
CA GLY A 152 7.51 -15.57 33.73
C GLY A 152 8.77 -16.31 33.30
N LEU A 153 9.82 -15.57 32.92
CA LEU A 153 11.12 -16.12 32.52
C LEU A 153 11.77 -16.91 33.66
N SER A 154 11.83 -16.32 34.86
CA SER A 154 12.35 -17.00 36.05
C SER A 154 11.59 -18.30 36.37
N LEU A 155 10.27 -18.31 36.20
CA LEU A 155 9.46 -19.52 36.41
C LEU A 155 9.66 -20.56 35.31
N THR A 156 9.88 -20.17 34.06
CA THR A 156 10.20 -21.13 32.99
C THR A 156 11.60 -21.73 33.11
N GLU A 157 12.55 -21.01 33.71
CA GLU A 157 13.87 -21.54 34.03
C GLU A 157 13.82 -22.51 35.21
N ALA A 158 13.13 -22.14 36.29
CA ALA A 158 13.02 -22.97 37.49
C ALA A 158 12.10 -24.19 37.30
N PHE A 159 11.07 -24.07 36.46
CA PHE A 159 10.04 -25.09 36.24
C PHE A 159 9.76 -25.27 34.73
N PRO A 160 10.72 -25.76 33.94
CA PRO A 160 10.63 -25.80 32.48
C PRO A 160 9.51 -26.70 31.95
N SER A 161 9.06 -27.68 32.74
CA SER A 161 7.96 -28.58 32.40
C SER A 161 6.57 -28.06 32.79
N HIS A 162 6.47 -26.87 33.40
CA HIS A 162 5.19 -26.29 33.82
C HIS A 162 4.58 -25.39 32.73
N SER A 163 3.48 -25.83 32.11
CA SER A 163 2.90 -25.15 30.92
C SER A 163 2.41 -23.71 31.17
N PHE A 164 1.90 -23.40 32.37
CA PHE A 164 1.24 -22.11 32.62
C PHE A 164 2.16 -20.90 32.38
N SER A 165 3.42 -20.97 32.81
CA SER A 165 4.36 -19.85 32.66
C SER A 165 4.70 -19.63 31.18
N TRP A 166 4.88 -20.71 30.42
CA TRP A 166 5.05 -20.66 28.96
C TRP A 166 3.83 -20.08 28.25
N LYS A 167 2.61 -20.46 28.69
CA LYS A 167 1.35 -19.90 28.15
C LYS A 167 1.27 -18.40 28.35
N VAL A 168 1.59 -17.90 29.55
CA VAL A 168 1.55 -16.45 29.85
C VAL A 168 2.64 -15.69 29.10
N LEU A 169 3.88 -16.21 29.06
CA LEU A 169 4.95 -15.59 28.27
C LEU A 169 4.63 -15.56 26.78
N GLY A 170 4.03 -16.63 26.25
CA GLY A 170 3.61 -16.69 24.86
C GLY A 170 2.58 -15.60 24.50
N ALA A 171 1.61 -15.37 25.37
CA ALA A 171 0.63 -14.29 25.19
C ALA A 171 1.28 -12.89 25.35
N LEU A 172 2.17 -12.72 26.33
CA LEU A 172 2.89 -11.49 26.59
C LEU A 172 3.78 -11.08 25.41
N PHE A 173 4.60 -12.01 24.91
CA PHE A 173 5.48 -11.73 23.77
C PHE A 173 4.68 -11.37 22.52
N GLY A 174 3.55 -12.03 22.28
CA GLY A 174 2.62 -11.67 21.20
C GLY A 174 2.13 -10.23 21.32
N GLN A 175 1.64 -9.84 22.50
CA GLN A 175 1.18 -8.47 22.77
C GLN A 175 2.28 -7.41 22.56
N THR A 176 3.56 -7.78 22.73
CA THR A 176 4.71 -6.88 22.51
C THR A 176 5.29 -6.94 21.09
N GLY A 177 4.70 -7.71 20.17
CA GLY A 177 5.19 -7.88 18.80
C GLY A 177 6.44 -8.76 18.66
N ARG A 178 6.86 -9.46 19.73
CA ARG A 178 8.01 -10.37 19.73
C ARG A 178 7.59 -11.75 19.20
N HIS A 179 7.13 -11.79 17.95
CA HIS A 179 6.43 -12.95 17.38
C HIS A 179 7.25 -14.25 17.40
N SER A 180 8.57 -14.19 17.18
CA SER A 180 9.43 -15.39 17.22
C SER A 180 9.50 -16.02 18.61
N GLU A 181 9.55 -15.21 19.66
CA GLU A 181 9.60 -15.67 21.04
C GLU A 181 8.21 -16.14 21.50
N ALA A 182 7.17 -15.41 21.11
CA ALA A 182 5.77 -15.80 21.31
C ALA A 182 5.49 -17.17 20.71
N LEU A 183 5.97 -17.42 19.48
CA LEU A 183 5.78 -18.70 18.80
C LEU A 183 6.44 -19.85 19.57
N ARG A 184 7.72 -19.69 19.96
CA ARG A 184 8.45 -20.71 20.74
C ARG A 184 7.77 -21.00 22.07
N ALA A 185 7.38 -19.96 22.82
CA ALA A 185 6.74 -20.12 24.12
C ALA A 185 5.37 -20.80 24.01
N ASN A 186 4.54 -20.43 23.02
CA ASN A 186 3.24 -21.08 22.80
C ASN A 186 3.38 -22.53 22.29
N GLN A 187 4.37 -22.83 21.43
CA GLN A 187 4.67 -24.21 21.04
C GLN A 187 5.05 -25.06 22.25
N LYS A 188 5.90 -24.52 23.13
CA LYS A 188 6.26 -25.19 24.38
C LYS A 188 5.05 -25.41 25.28
N ALA A 189 4.16 -24.43 25.39
CA ALA A 189 2.93 -24.56 26.18
C ALA A 189 2.00 -25.66 25.63
N VAL A 190 1.89 -25.77 24.30
CA VAL A 190 1.15 -26.85 23.62
C VAL A 190 1.78 -28.22 23.87
N GLU A 191 3.11 -28.35 23.76
CA GLU A 191 3.81 -29.60 24.06
C GLU A 191 3.54 -30.09 25.49
N LEU A 192 3.54 -29.17 26.46
CA LEU A 192 3.40 -29.47 27.88
C LEU A 192 1.94 -29.65 28.32
N SER A 193 0.96 -29.17 27.54
CA SER A 193 -0.47 -29.26 27.89
C SER A 193 -1.35 -29.41 26.64
N PRO A 194 -1.27 -30.55 25.92
CA PRO A 194 -2.02 -30.77 24.68
C PRO A 194 -3.55 -30.89 24.87
N GLY A 195 -4.04 -30.89 26.12
CA GLY A 195 -5.46 -30.87 26.44
C GLY A 195 -6.02 -29.49 26.80
N ASP A 196 -5.18 -28.45 26.90
CA ASP A 196 -5.63 -27.09 27.23
C ASP A 196 -6.03 -26.35 25.94
N ALA A 197 -7.32 -26.04 25.77
CA ALA A 197 -7.80 -25.32 24.60
C ALA A 197 -7.17 -23.91 24.48
N ALA A 198 -6.79 -23.27 25.59
CA ALA A 198 -6.25 -21.93 25.60
C ALA A 198 -4.84 -21.85 24.97
N VAL A 199 -3.99 -22.87 25.12
CA VAL A 199 -2.65 -22.86 24.50
C VAL A 199 -2.72 -22.93 22.98
N TYR A 200 -3.69 -23.67 22.42
CA TYR A 200 -3.93 -23.70 20.99
C TYR A 200 -4.55 -22.40 20.47
N SER A 201 -5.44 -21.77 21.24
CA SER A 201 -6.01 -20.46 20.89
C SER A 201 -4.93 -19.36 20.84
N ASN A 202 -4.02 -19.34 21.82
CA ASN A 202 -2.89 -18.40 21.82
C ASN A 202 -1.94 -18.67 20.65
N LEU A 203 -1.59 -19.93 20.39
CA LEU A 203 -0.76 -20.31 19.25
C LEU A 203 -1.39 -19.89 17.91
N GLY A 204 -2.70 -20.10 17.76
CA GLY A 204 -3.46 -19.67 16.58
C GLY A 204 -3.44 -18.15 16.39
N SER A 205 -3.46 -17.37 17.48
CA SER A 205 -3.35 -15.90 17.43
C SER A 205 -2.01 -15.45 16.88
N ILE A 206 -0.92 -16.06 17.37
CA ILE A 206 0.44 -15.75 16.87
C ILE A 206 0.59 -16.13 15.40
N PHE A 207 0.05 -17.29 14.97
CA PHE A 207 0.08 -17.66 13.55
C PHE A 207 -0.69 -16.67 12.66
N ARG A 208 -1.83 -16.13 13.13
CA ARG A 208 -2.57 -15.09 12.40
C ARG A 208 -1.74 -13.82 12.25
N GLU A 209 -1.16 -13.32 13.33
CA GLU A 209 -0.34 -12.10 13.34
C GLU A 209 0.86 -12.16 12.37
N ILE A 210 1.44 -13.34 12.16
CA ILE A 210 2.55 -13.53 11.21
C ILE A 210 2.11 -13.97 9.81
N GLY A 211 0.80 -13.94 9.51
CA GLY A 211 0.24 -14.27 8.18
C GLY A 211 0.20 -15.76 7.83
N ARG A 212 0.42 -16.65 8.80
CA ARG A 212 0.37 -18.12 8.65
C ARG A 212 -1.05 -18.63 8.89
N PHE A 213 -1.97 -18.26 8.00
CA PHE A 213 -3.41 -18.46 8.20
C PHE A 213 -3.83 -19.94 8.29
N GLY A 214 -3.17 -20.83 7.54
CA GLY A 214 -3.45 -22.28 7.59
C GLY A 214 -3.13 -22.91 8.95
N GLU A 215 -1.96 -22.58 9.52
CA GLU A 215 -1.61 -23.05 10.87
C GLU A 215 -2.46 -22.39 11.96
N SER A 216 -2.87 -21.14 11.74
CA SER A 216 -3.81 -20.44 12.61
C SER A 216 -5.17 -21.15 12.68
N GLU A 217 -5.77 -21.47 11.53
CA GLU A 217 -7.02 -22.23 11.43
C GLU A 217 -6.90 -23.59 12.13
N ALA A 218 -5.85 -24.36 11.84
CA ALA A 218 -5.63 -25.67 12.46
C ALA A 218 -5.54 -25.57 14.00
N SER A 219 -4.88 -24.55 14.51
CA SER A 219 -4.74 -24.31 15.95
C SER A 219 -6.09 -23.98 16.59
N TYR A 220 -6.88 -23.07 16.01
CA TYR A 220 -8.22 -22.78 16.53
C TYR A 220 -9.18 -23.96 16.42
N ALA A 221 -9.14 -24.73 15.33
CA ALA A 221 -9.93 -25.94 15.17
C ALA A 221 -9.61 -26.97 16.27
N GLN A 222 -8.34 -27.08 16.68
CA GLN A 222 -7.96 -27.92 17.80
C GLN A 222 -8.46 -27.37 19.15
N ALA A 223 -8.37 -26.06 19.37
CA ALA A 223 -8.95 -25.41 20.57
C ALA A 223 -10.46 -25.67 20.68
N ILE A 224 -11.20 -25.52 19.57
CA ILE A 224 -12.65 -25.77 19.49
C ILE A 224 -12.97 -27.26 19.70
N ARG A 225 -12.13 -28.17 19.21
CA ARG A 225 -12.32 -29.61 19.43
C ARG A 225 -12.19 -29.99 20.90
N LEU A 226 -11.22 -29.40 21.60
CA LEU A 226 -10.99 -29.61 23.03
C LEU A 226 -12.09 -28.94 23.86
N GLN A 227 -12.55 -27.77 23.45
CA GLN A 227 -13.60 -27.01 24.11
C GLN A 227 -14.59 -26.40 23.11
N PRO A 228 -15.69 -27.12 22.76
CA PRO A 228 -16.64 -26.67 21.73
C PRO A 228 -17.38 -25.36 22.05
N ASP A 229 -17.53 -25.02 23.34
CA ASP A 229 -18.17 -23.80 23.82
C ASP A 229 -17.18 -22.62 24.00
N TYR A 230 -15.95 -22.75 23.49
CA TYR A 230 -14.94 -21.71 23.59
C TYR A 230 -15.20 -20.56 22.60
N ALA A 231 -16.11 -19.65 22.97
CA ALA A 231 -16.55 -18.54 22.12
C ALA A 231 -15.42 -17.69 21.54
N GLU A 232 -14.33 -17.50 22.30
CA GLU A 232 -13.16 -16.71 21.87
C GLU A 232 -12.37 -17.41 20.76
N ALA A 233 -12.31 -18.74 20.76
CA ALA A 233 -11.67 -19.50 19.68
C ALA A 233 -12.49 -19.43 18.38
N HIS A 234 -13.83 -19.50 18.46
CA HIS A 234 -14.72 -19.28 17.31
C HIS A 234 -14.59 -17.85 16.76
N PHE A 235 -14.57 -16.84 17.63
CA PHE A 235 -14.39 -15.44 17.23
C PHE A 235 -13.04 -15.24 16.52
N ASN A 236 -11.95 -15.74 17.11
CA ASN A 236 -10.63 -15.57 16.52
C ASN A 236 -10.38 -16.40 15.25
N LEU A 237 -11.03 -17.57 15.12
CA LEU A 237 -11.09 -18.31 13.86
C LEU A 237 -11.79 -17.47 12.78
N GLY A 238 -12.90 -16.81 13.13
CA GLY A 238 -13.57 -15.86 12.24
C GLY A 238 -12.66 -14.74 11.76
N ASN A 239 -11.86 -14.14 12.66
CA ASN A 239 -10.88 -13.12 12.29
C ASN A 239 -9.84 -13.66 11.31
N THR A 240 -9.26 -14.83 11.58
CA THR A 240 -8.29 -15.49 10.69
C THR A 240 -8.88 -15.74 9.29
N LEU A 241 -10.10 -16.29 9.22
CA LEU A 241 -10.74 -16.60 7.95
C LEU A 241 -11.11 -15.33 7.16
N GLN A 242 -11.53 -14.27 7.86
CA GLN A 242 -11.81 -12.98 7.24
C GLN A 242 -10.55 -12.34 6.63
N GLU A 243 -9.44 -12.31 7.38
CA GLU A 243 -8.14 -11.81 6.90
C GLU A 243 -7.60 -12.65 5.73
N TRP A 244 -7.90 -13.95 5.71
CA TRP A 244 -7.55 -14.85 4.61
C TRP A 244 -8.48 -14.72 3.39
N GLY A 245 -9.62 -14.02 3.51
CA GLY A 245 -10.60 -13.84 2.44
C GLY A 245 -11.64 -14.96 2.29
N ARG A 246 -11.73 -15.89 3.25
CA ARG A 246 -12.74 -16.96 3.31
C ARG A 246 -13.98 -16.47 4.07
N LEU A 247 -14.73 -15.55 3.45
CA LEU A 247 -15.76 -14.73 4.10
C LEU A 247 -16.96 -15.55 4.63
N GLU A 248 -17.46 -16.53 3.89
CA GLU A 248 -18.61 -17.35 4.30
C GLU A 248 -18.29 -18.21 5.54
N GLU A 249 -17.05 -18.70 5.63
CA GLU A 249 -16.59 -19.49 6.77
C GLU A 249 -16.31 -18.61 8.00
N ALA A 250 -15.85 -17.38 7.76
CA ALA A 250 -15.76 -16.35 8.80
C ALA A 250 -17.15 -16.03 9.39
N GLU A 251 -18.18 -15.85 8.54
CA GLU A 251 -19.56 -15.65 8.98
C GLU A 251 -20.04 -16.78 9.90
N ALA A 252 -19.84 -18.04 9.50
CA ALA A 252 -20.25 -19.20 10.29
C ALA A 252 -19.56 -19.21 11.68
N SER A 253 -18.26 -18.89 11.71
CA SER A 253 -17.47 -18.83 12.94
C SER A 253 -17.94 -17.70 13.88
N TYR A 254 -18.22 -16.51 13.34
CA TYR A 254 -18.76 -15.41 14.13
C TYR A 254 -20.16 -15.70 14.67
N LYS A 255 -21.05 -16.29 13.86
CA LYS A 255 -22.39 -16.70 14.30
C LYS A 255 -22.33 -17.70 15.46
N GLN A 256 -21.38 -18.64 15.42
CA GLN A 256 -21.16 -19.57 16.52
C GLN A 256 -20.62 -18.86 17.78
N ALA A 257 -19.69 -17.92 17.63
CA ALA A 257 -19.21 -17.10 18.75
C ALA A 257 -20.33 -16.27 19.40
N ILE A 258 -21.21 -15.66 18.59
CA ILE A 258 -22.39 -14.90 19.05
C ILE A 258 -23.40 -15.81 19.74
N LYS A 259 -23.67 -17.00 19.20
CA LYS A 259 -24.55 -17.99 19.85
C LYS A 259 -24.07 -18.34 21.26
N LEU A 260 -22.76 -18.48 21.44
CA LEU A 260 -22.14 -18.78 22.74
C LEU A 260 -22.08 -17.55 23.66
N LYS A 261 -21.86 -16.35 23.11
CA LYS A 261 -21.84 -15.08 23.84
C LYS A 261 -22.66 -14.00 23.10
N PRO A 262 -23.99 -13.92 23.34
CA PRO A 262 -24.89 -13.04 22.56
C PRO A 262 -24.58 -11.54 22.65
N LYS A 263 -23.94 -11.08 23.72
CA LYS A 263 -23.58 -9.67 23.95
C LYS A 263 -22.13 -9.33 23.54
N ASN A 264 -21.48 -10.17 22.74
CA ASN A 264 -20.13 -9.89 22.25
C ASN A 264 -20.17 -8.85 21.13
N ALA A 265 -20.04 -7.57 21.50
CA ALA A 265 -20.07 -6.45 20.56
C ALA A 265 -19.04 -6.58 19.42
N LYS A 266 -17.83 -7.09 19.69
CA LYS A 266 -16.78 -7.27 18.68
C LYS A 266 -17.14 -8.33 17.65
N ALA A 267 -17.77 -9.43 18.08
CA ALA A 267 -18.21 -10.50 17.19
C ALA A 267 -19.33 -10.03 16.26
N HIS A 268 -20.31 -9.30 16.79
CA HIS A 268 -21.35 -8.65 15.98
C HIS A 268 -20.76 -7.64 14.99
N TYR A 269 -19.85 -6.77 15.44
CA TYR A 269 -19.18 -5.81 14.57
C TYR A 269 -18.40 -6.46 13.42
N ASN A 270 -17.57 -7.48 13.72
CA ASN A 270 -16.79 -8.17 12.69
C ASN A 270 -17.67 -9.01 11.74
N LEU A 271 -18.77 -9.59 12.24
CA LEU A 271 -19.79 -10.21 11.40
C LEU A 271 -20.42 -9.19 10.44
N GLY A 272 -20.73 -7.99 10.92
CA GLY A 272 -21.22 -6.88 10.08
C GLY A 272 -20.26 -6.54 8.95
N ILE A 273 -18.94 -6.45 9.24
CA ILE A 273 -17.92 -6.22 8.20
C ILE A 273 -17.91 -7.36 7.17
N THR A 274 -17.93 -8.62 7.62
CA THR A 274 -17.97 -9.78 6.73
C THR A 274 -19.18 -9.74 5.81
N LEU A 275 -20.37 -9.43 6.36
CA LEU A 275 -21.60 -9.34 5.58
C LEU A 275 -21.58 -8.17 4.58
N GLN A 276 -20.98 -7.05 4.95
CA GLN A 276 -20.76 -5.94 4.02
C GLN A 276 -19.83 -6.34 2.86
N ASN A 277 -18.75 -7.08 3.14
CA ASN A 277 -17.86 -7.61 2.10
C ASN A 277 -18.54 -8.65 1.20
N LEU A 278 -19.55 -9.36 1.72
CA LEU A 278 -20.45 -10.24 0.97
C LEU A 278 -21.62 -9.51 0.31
N ASN A 279 -21.67 -8.16 0.37
CA ASN A 279 -22.74 -7.32 -0.17
C ASN A 279 -24.15 -7.63 0.39
N ARG A 280 -24.25 -8.08 1.65
CA ARG A 280 -25.49 -8.33 2.41
C ARG A 280 -25.72 -7.20 3.42
N LEU A 281 -26.10 -6.03 2.91
CA LEU A 281 -26.08 -4.76 3.66
C LEU A 281 -27.10 -4.70 4.80
N GLU A 282 -28.31 -5.22 4.62
CA GLU A 282 -29.37 -5.22 5.64
C GLU A 282 -29.00 -6.11 6.84
N GLU A 283 -28.33 -7.23 6.59
CA GLU A 283 -27.84 -8.09 7.66
C GLU A 283 -26.64 -7.45 8.37
N ALA A 284 -25.78 -6.73 7.64
CA ALA A 284 -24.69 -5.97 8.23
C ALA A 284 -25.22 -4.85 9.15
N GLU A 285 -26.26 -4.13 8.73
CA GLU A 285 -26.95 -3.11 9.54
C GLU A 285 -27.41 -3.69 10.89
N ALA A 286 -28.11 -4.82 10.87
CA ALA A 286 -28.58 -5.49 12.08
C ALA A 286 -27.43 -5.86 13.02
N CYS A 287 -26.32 -6.38 12.47
CA CYS A 287 -25.14 -6.72 13.26
C CYS A 287 -24.49 -5.49 13.91
N TYR A 288 -24.38 -4.38 13.18
CA TYR A 288 -23.85 -3.13 13.78
C TYR A 288 -24.77 -2.57 14.86
N ALA A 289 -26.09 -2.62 14.65
CA ALA A 289 -27.06 -2.24 15.68
C ALA A 289 -26.93 -3.10 16.95
N ASP A 290 -26.72 -4.41 16.81
CA ASP A 290 -26.46 -5.32 17.93
C ASP A 290 -25.11 -5.05 18.63
N ALA A 291 -24.07 -4.69 17.87
CA ALA A 291 -22.80 -4.27 18.44
C ALA A 291 -22.95 -2.99 19.28
N ILE A 292 -23.68 -2.00 18.77
CA ILE A 292 -23.98 -0.72 19.44
C ILE A 292 -24.88 -0.92 20.66
N SER A 293 -25.86 -1.83 20.59
CA SER A 293 -26.74 -2.14 21.72
C SER A 293 -25.95 -2.77 22.88
N SER A 294 -24.94 -3.58 22.55
CA SER A 294 -24.01 -4.20 23.49
C SER A 294 -22.95 -3.24 24.03
N ASN A 295 -22.49 -2.28 23.21
CA ASN A 295 -21.56 -1.22 23.60
C ASN A 295 -21.96 0.13 22.98
N ARG A 296 -22.60 1.00 23.77
CA ARG A 296 -23.10 2.32 23.34
C ARG A 296 -22.01 3.33 22.95
N ASN A 297 -20.75 3.06 23.28
CA ASN A 297 -19.62 3.93 22.94
C ASN A 297 -18.75 3.35 21.80
N TYR A 298 -19.27 2.39 21.03
CA TYR A 298 -18.52 1.73 19.97
C TYR A 298 -18.45 2.60 18.69
N VAL A 299 -17.49 3.52 18.68
CA VAL A 299 -17.28 4.51 17.60
C VAL A 299 -17.22 3.88 16.20
N GLU A 300 -16.45 2.81 16.03
CA GLU A 300 -16.27 2.15 14.73
C GLU A 300 -17.57 1.51 14.23
N ALA A 301 -18.40 0.98 15.15
CA ALA A 301 -19.70 0.40 14.79
C ALA A 301 -20.69 1.47 14.31
N TYR A 302 -20.74 2.64 14.96
CA TYR A 302 -21.54 3.77 14.47
C TYR A 302 -21.07 4.26 13.10
N ASN A 303 -19.75 4.39 12.89
CA ASN A 303 -19.21 4.82 11.61
C ASN A 303 -19.54 3.83 10.47
N ASN A 304 -19.41 2.53 10.73
CA ASN A 304 -19.72 1.52 9.72
C ASN A 304 -21.23 1.39 9.49
N LEU A 305 -22.07 1.50 10.52
CA LEU A 305 -23.51 1.57 10.37
C LEU A 305 -23.92 2.76 9.50
N GLY A 306 -23.33 3.95 9.72
CA GLY A 306 -23.55 5.12 8.88
C GLY A 306 -23.19 4.85 7.41
N ASN A 307 -22.04 4.23 7.14
CA ASN A 307 -21.64 3.85 5.78
C ASN A 307 -22.59 2.80 5.16
N THR A 308 -23.05 1.81 5.93
CA THR A 308 -24.02 0.80 5.47
C THR A 308 -25.36 1.45 5.13
N LEU A 309 -25.89 2.32 5.99
CA LEU A 309 -27.13 3.07 5.76
C LEU A 309 -27.03 3.97 4.53
N LYS A 310 -25.88 4.64 4.35
CA LYS A 310 -25.60 5.41 3.15
C LYS A 310 -25.66 4.54 1.89
N ASN A 311 -25.06 3.35 1.92
CA ASN A 311 -25.09 2.41 0.79
C ASN A 311 -26.51 1.86 0.52
N LEU A 312 -27.35 1.77 1.54
CA LEU A 312 -28.78 1.44 1.45
C LEU A 312 -29.65 2.63 1.00
N GLY A 313 -29.08 3.83 0.82
CA GLY A 313 -29.79 5.04 0.43
C GLY A 313 -30.55 5.73 1.57
N ARG A 314 -30.33 5.34 2.82
CA ARG A 314 -30.94 5.94 4.04
C ARG A 314 -30.02 7.04 4.59
N LEU A 315 -29.93 8.14 3.85
CA LEU A 315 -28.90 9.18 4.04
C LEU A 315 -29.07 9.95 5.36
N GLU A 316 -30.29 10.28 5.76
CA GLU A 316 -30.56 11.00 7.01
C GLU A 316 -30.16 10.16 8.24
N GLU A 317 -30.43 8.86 8.20
CA GLU A 317 -30.02 7.94 9.26
C GLU A 317 -28.49 7.74 9.27
N ALA A 318 -27.86 7.77 8.11
CA ALA A 318 -26.39 7.76 8.01
C ALA A 318 -25.79 9.01 8.67
N GLU A 319 -26.33 10.19 8.39
CA GLU A 319 -25.94 11.46 9.01
C GLU A 319 -26.04 11.40 10.54
N GLU A 320 -27.15 10.92 11.09
CA GLU A 320 -27.34 10.76 12.54
C GLU A 320 -26.24 9.89 13.17
N ASN A 321 -25.86 8.80 12.52
CA ASN A 321 -24.81 7.90 12.98
C ASN A 321 -23.42 8.59 12.95
N PHE A 322 -23.09 9.34 11.90
CA PHE A 322 -21.85 10.10 11.86
C PHE A 322 -21.81 11.20 12.92
N PHE A 323 -22.94 11.85 13.23
CA PHE A 323 -23.01 12.76 14.37
C PHE A 323 -22.76 12.07 15.71
N GLN A 324 -23.26 10.84 15.91
CA GLN A 324 -22.92 10.08 17.13
C GLN A 324 -21.42 9.79 17.22
N VAL A 325 -20.78 9.46 16.10
CA VAL A 325 -19.32 9.29 16.07
C VAL A 325 -18.61 10.59 16.47
N ILE A 326 -18.97 11.72 15.88
CA ILE A 326 -18.38 13.03 16.17
C ILE A 326 -18.60 13.41 17.64
N LYS A 327 -19.76 13.09 18.21
CA LYS A 327 -20.07 13.32 19.63
C LYS A 327 -19.19 12.48 20.56
N LEU A 328 -18.97 11.21 20.24
CA LEU A 328 -18.15 10.29 21.04
C LEU A 328 -16.65 10.56 20.86
N LYS A 329 -16.23 10.95 19.65
CA LYS A 329 -14.85 11.16 19.26
C LYS A 329 -14.73 12.36 18.29
N PRO A 330 -14.64 13.60 18.81
CA PRO A 330 -14.64 14.82 18.00
C PRO A 330 -13.43 15.01 17.08
N ASP A 331 -12.35 14.27 17.29
CA ASP A 331 -11.11 14.30 16.49
C ASP A 331 -11.07 13.19 15.42
N PHE A 332 -12.16 12.44 15.22
CA PHE A 332 -12.22 11.37 14.24
C PHE A 332 -12.47 11.90 12.81
N ALA A 333 -11.40 12.26 12.11
CA ALA A 333 -11.45 12.85 10.77
C ALA A 333 -12.31 12.05 9.77
N ALA A 334 -12.30 10.71 9.85
CA ALA A 334 -13.07 9.83 8.96
C ALA A 334 -14.59 10.04 9.08
N ALA A 335 -15.11 10.37 10.26
CA ALA A 335 -16.54 10.66 10.42
C ALA A 335 -16.94 11.99 9.77
N TYR A 336 -16.10 13.02 9.83
CA TYR A 336 -16.37 14.28 9.12
C TYR A 336 -16.29 14.09 7.60
N TYR A 337 -15.33 13.29 7.11
CA TYR A 337 -15.28 12.93 5.70
C TYR A 337 -16.54 12.16 5.24
N ASN A 338 -16.96 11.15 6.01
CA ASN A 338 -18.15 10.36 5.69
C ASN A 338 -19.45 11.20 5.80
N LEU A 339 -19.52 12.10 6.79
CA LEU A 339 -20.59 13.08 6.92
C LEU A 339 -20.63 14.01 5.71
N GLY A 340 -19.48 14.58 5.30
CA GLY A 340 -19.39 15.44 4.11
C GLY A 340 -19.87 14.73 2.86
N ASN A 341 -19.51 13.47 2.67
CA ASN A 341 -20.03 12.66 1.56
C ASN A 341 -21.54 12.41 1.64
N THR A 342 -22.08 12.24 2.85
CA THR A 342 -23.51 12.01 3.06
C THR A 342 -24.31 13.29 2.81
N LEU A 343 -23.81 14.43 3.29
CA LEU A 343 -24.37 15.76 3.04
C LEU A 343 -24.32 16.12 1.55
N LEU A 344 -23.24 15.73 0.86
CA LEU A 344 -23.13 15.89 -0.59
C LEU A 344 -24.20 15.06 -1.32
N ASP A 345 -24.45 13.83 -0.88
CA ASP A 345 -25.51 12.99 -1.47
C ASP A 345 -26.92 13.47 -1.11
N LEU A 346 -27.08 14.21 0.00
CA LEU A 346 -28.29 14.95 0.37
C LEU A 346 -28.43 16.31 -0.36
N GLY A 347 -27.44 16.73 -1.15
CA GLY A 347 -27.42 18.02 -1.83
C GLY A 347 -27.14 19.23 -0.93
N ARG A 348 -26.69 19.02 0.31
CA ARG A 348 -26.32 20.07 1.30
C ARG A 348 -24.86 20.46 1.12
N LEU A 349 -24.57 21.18 0.04
CA LEU A 349 -23.21 21.46 -0.44
C LEU A 349 -22.36 22.26 0.56
N GLU A 350 -22.92 23.32 1.15
CA GLU A 350 -22.18 24.17 2.10
C GLU A 350 -21.75 23.38 3.35
N GLU A 351 -22.64 22.54 3.88
CA GLU A 351 -22.34 21.71 5.05
C GLU A 351 -21.36 20.57 4.73
N ALA A 352 -21.42 20.05 3.50
CA ALA A 352 -20.43 19.10 3.00
C ALA A 352 -19.04 19.74 2.91
N GLU A 353 -18.94 20.98 2.42
CA GLU A 353 -17.71 21.77 2.35
C GLU A 353 -17.08 21.94 3.74
N GLU A 354 -17.87 22.39 4.72
CA GLU A 354 -17.43 22.54 6.12
C GLU A 354 -16.94 21.20 6.71
N SER A 355 -17.65 20.11 6.42
CA SER A 355 -17.30 18.77 6.91
C SER A 355 -15.98 18.28 6.32
N PHE A 356 -15.76 18.46 5.01
CA PHE A 356 -14.48 18.09 4.39
C PHE A 356 -13.33 18.97 4.88
N ALA A 357 -13.53 20.29 5.02
CA ALA A 357 -12.53 21.20 5.58
C ALA A 357 -12.16 20.81 7.02
N LYS A 358 -13.13 20.35 7.82
CA LYS A 358 -12.88 19.85 9.17
C LYS A 358 -12.08 18.54 9.17
N ALA A 359 -12.40 17.61 8.27
CA ALA A 359 -11.65 16.36 8.10
C ALA A 359 -10.17 16.64 7.75
N ILE A 360 -9.91 17.59 6.83
CA ILE A 360 -8.58 18.05 6.45
C ILE A 360 -7.85 18.70 7.64
N THR A 361 -8.54 19.53 8.42
CA THR A 361 -7.95 20.19 9.59
C THR A 361 -7.51 19.17 10.64
N LEU A 362 -8.31 18.12 10.87
CA LEU A 362 -8.01 17.06 11.84
C LEU A 362 -6.93 16.10 11.33
N ASN A 363 -6.88 15.84 10.02
CA ASN A 363 -5.86 15.04 9.38
C ASN A 363 -5.38 15.73 8.09
N PRO A 364 -4.30 16.53 8.15
CA PRO A 364 -3.75 17.21 6.96
C PRO A 364 -3.22 16.29 5.86
N ASN A 365 -3.15 14.97 6.13
CA ASN A 365 -2.77 13.95 5.15
C ASN A 365 -3.98 13.22 4.54
N TYR A 366 -5.22 13.64 4.83
CA TYR A 366 -6.45 13.00 4.36
C TYR A 366 -6.77 13.34 2.90
N VAL A 367 -6.13 12.62 1.99
CA VAL A 367 -6.19 12.79 0.54
C VAL A 367 -7.62 12.87 -0.01
N GLU A 368 -8.47 11.93 0.40
CA GLU A 368 -9.82 11.80 -0.12
C GLU A 368 -10.69 13.00 0.27
N ALA A 369 -10.45 13.60 1.44
CA ALA A 369 -11.14 14.82 1.86
C ALA A 369 -10.72 16.04 1.01
N TYR A 370 -9.44 16.19 0.68
CA TYR A 370 -8.98 17.21 -0.26
C TYR A 370 -9.60 17.04 -1.65
N ASN A 371 -9.59 15.81 -2.17
CA ASN A 371 -10.17 15.51 -3.48
C ASN A 371 -11.67 15.85 -3.53
N ASN A 372 -12.44 15.45 -2.51
CA ASN A 372 -13.88 15.70 -2.49
C ASN A 372 -14.20 17.18 -2.26
N LEU A 373 -13.44 17.87 -1.40
CA LEU A 373 -13.58 19.32 -1.22
C LEU A 373 -13.27 20.08 -2.51
N GLY A 374 -12.13 19.77 -3.16
CA GLY A 374 -11.76 20.39 -4.42
C GLY A 374 -12.81 20.18 -5.50
N ILE A 375 -13.31 18.95 -5.65
CA ILE A 375 -14.40 18.61 -6.57
C ILE A 375 -15.71 19.35 -6.24
N LEU A 376 -16.06 19.46 -4.96
CA LEU A 376 -17.27 20.17 -4.54
C LEU A 376 -17.19 21.68 -4.84
N LEU A 377 -16.04 22.29 -4.55
CA LEU A 377 -15.76 23.68 -4.88
C LEU A 377 -15.84 23.90 -6.39
N GLU A 378 -15.34 22.94 -7.18
CA GLU A 378 -15.53 22.95 -8.64
C GLU A 378 -17.02 22.90 -9.04
N GLU A 379 -17.80 21.96 -8.50
CA GLU A 379 -19.24 21.86 -8.81
C GLU A 379 -20.01 23.13 -8.42
N SER A 380 -19.51 23.86 -7.42
CA SER A 380 -20.09 25.10 -6.92
C SER A 380 -19.60 26.36 -7.68
N GLY A 381 -18.73 26.21 -8.69
CA GLY A 381 -18.16 27.32 -9.44
C GLY A 381 -17.08 28.12 -8.70
N LYS A 382 -16.57 27.60 -7.58
CA LYS A 382 -15.51 28.19 -6.74
C LYS A 382 -14.12 27.70 -7.17
N SER A 383 -13.77 27.92 -8.45
CA SER A 383 -12.58 27.37 -9.09
C SER A 383 -11.26 27.76 -8.40
N GLU A 384 -11.15 29.03 -7.98
CA GLU A 384 -9.95 29.55 -7.32
C GLU A 384 -9.74 28.89 -5.95
N GLU A 385 -10.81 28.72 -5.17
CA GLU A 385 -10.77 28.02 -3.89
C GLU A 385 -10.38 26.55 -4.05
N SER A 386 -10.92 25.88 -5.09
CA SER A 386 -10.53 24.50 -5.42
C SER A 386 -9.04 24.37 -5.70
N ALA A 387 -8.48 25.28 -6.52
CA ALA A 387 -7.04 25.30 -6.80
C ALA A 387 -6.22 25.50 -5.52
N LEU A 388 -6.65 26.39 -4.61
CA LEU A 388 -5.99 26.60 -3.32
C LEU A 388 -6.00 25.35 -2.43
N VAL A 389 -7.10 24.60 -2.42
CA VAL A 389 -7.22 23.33 -1.66
C VAL A 389 -6.22 22.30 -2.19
N PHE A 390 -6.10 22.15 -3.51
CA PHE A 390 -5.12 21.25 -4.11
C PHE A 390 -3.68 21.72 -3.93
N ASP A 391 -3.41 23.03 -4.01
CA ASP A 391 -2.08 23.59 -3.71
C ASP A 391 -1.67 23.33 -2.26
N LEU A 392 -2.61 23.45 -1.31
CA LEU A 392 -2.36 23.13 0.10
C LEU A 392 -2.01 21.65 0.28
N MET A 393 -2.75 20.76 -0.38
CA MET A 393 -2.47 19.32 -0.39
C MET A 393 -1.07 19.01 -0.93
N ILE A 394 -0.72 19.61 -2.08
CA ILE A 394 0.59 19.46 -2.73
C ILE A 394 1.73 19.97 -1.83
N LYS A 395 1.51 21.07 -1.09
CA LYS A 395 2.50 21.62 -0.14
C LYS A 395 2.71 20.71 1.07
N ASN A 396 1.64 20.19 1.65
CA ASN A 396 1.71 19.34 2.84
C ASN A 396 2.49 18.03 2.61
N LYS A 397 2.54 17.54 1.36
CA LYS A 397 3.19 16.26 1.03
C LYS A 397 4.70 16.32 0.74
N SER A 398 5.33 17.50 0.81
CA SER A 398 6.79 17.69 0.78
C SER A 398 7.53 16.73 -0.16
N GLU A 399 7.24 16.78 -1.46
CA GLU A 399 7.97 15.97 -2.44
C GLU A 399 9.26 16.69 -2.87
N PRO A 400 10.41 15.98 -2.93
CA PRO A 400 11.62 16.53 -3.52
C PRO A 400 11.37 16.84 -4.99
N ILE A 401 11.67 18.08 -5.40
CA ILE A 401 11.62 18.49 -6.81
C ILE A 401 13.00 18.21 -7.41
N SER A 402 13.03 17.44 -8.50
CA SER A 402 14.28 17.14 -9.20
C SER A 402 15.04 18.38 -9.67
N CYS A 403 16.37 18.26 -9.63
CA CYS A 403 17.34 19.19 -10.20
C CYS A 403 17.93 18.73 -11.55
N VAL A 404 17.34 17.75 -12.23
CA VAL A 404 17.75 17.35 -13.59
C VAL A 404 17.21 18.34 -14.64
N SER A 405 17.93 18.52 -15.75
CA SER A 405 17.45 19.24 -16.94
C SER A 405 16.19 18.56 -17.47
N LYS A 406 15.03 19.21 -17.34
CA LYS A 406 13.74 18.64 -17.75
C LYS A 406 13.61 18.63 -19.28
N PRO A 407 13.21 17.51 -19.90
CA PRO A 407 12.95 17.47 -21.33
C PRO A 407 11.75 18.36 -21.70
N PRO A 408 11.68 18.86 -22.94
CA PRO A 408 10.45 19.49 -23.44
C PRO A 408 9.27 18.54 -23.27
N MET A 409 8.14 19.07 -22.82
CA MET A 409 6.95 18.29 -22.46
C MET A 409 5.75 18.76 -23.27
N ILE A 410 5.06 17.82 -23.90
CA ILE A 410 3.75 18.02 -24.52
C ILE A 410 2.75 17.13 -23.82
N ALA A 411 1.65 17.69 -23.34
CA ALA A 411 0.58 16.95 -22.69
C ALA A 411 -0.69 16.96 -23.56
N LEU A 412 -1.20 15.78 -23.89
CA LEU A 412 -2.54 15.61 -24.47
C LEU A 412 -3.57 15.45 -23.36
N VAL A 413 -4.47 16.41 -23.23
CA VAL A 413 -5.60 16.37 -22.29
C VAL A 413 -6.89 16.11 -23.07
N ILE A 414 -7.74 15.23 -22.54
CA ILE A 414 -8.96 14.83 -23.23
C ILE A 414 -10.11 15.81 -22.99
N PHE A 415 -10.90 16.08 -24.04
CA PHE A 415 -12.20 16.74 -23.95
C PHE A 415 -13.31 15.80 -24.38
N GLY A 416 -14.14 15.33 -23.43
CA GLY A 416 -15.16 14.33 -23.69
C GLY A 416 -14.63 13.08 -24.42
N ARG A 417 -15.37 12.58 -25.42
CA ARG A 417 -14.93 11.50 -26.31
C ARG A 417 -14.49 12.06 -27.67
N SER A 418 -13.33 12.72 -27.68
CA SER A 418 -12.79 13.45 -28.84
C SER A 418 -11.74 12.70 -29.65
N GLY A 419 -11.56 11.39 -29.47
CA GLY A 419 -10.61 10.60 -30.29
C GLY A 419 -9.15 10.80 -29.91
N SER A 420 -8.86 11.15 -28.66
CA SER A 420 -7.48 11.35 -28.15
C SER A 420 -6.56 10.15 -28.38
N LEU A 421 -7.08 8.93 -28.27
CA LEU A 421 -6.31 7.71 -28.52
C LEU A 421 -5.87 7.57 -29.98
N PHE A 422 -6.69 8.04 -30.90
CA PHE A 422 -6.33 8.12 -32.31
C PHE A 422 -5.22 9.16 -32.52
N PHE A 423 -5.36 10.36 -31.96
CA PHE A 423 -4.31 11.39 -32.06
C PHE A 423 -2.99 10.91 -31.45
N HIS A 424 -3.03 10.30 -30.27
CA HIS A 424 -1.85 9.67 -29.65
C HIS A 424 -1.17 8.68 -30.59
N SER A 425 -1.94 7.81 -31.26
CA SER A 425 -1.38 6.82 -32.18
C SER A 425 -0.70 7.42 -33.42
N LEU A 426 -0.99 8.69 -33.77
CA LEU A 426 -0.27 9.41 -34.82
C LEU A 426 1.05 10.00 -34.31
N ILE A 427 1.13 10.29 -33.01
CA ILE A 427 2.35 10.80 -32.38
C ILE A 427 3.34 9.66 -32.08
N ASP A 428 2.79 8.47 -31.81
CA ASP A 428 3.58 7.27 -31.58
C ASP A 428 4.47 6.90 -32.78
N GLY A 429 5.70 6.50 -32.49
CA GLY A 429 6.70 6.17 -33.50
C GLY A 429 7.50 7.37 -34.01
N HIS A 430 7.07 8.61 -33.78
CA HIS A 430 7.81 9.79 -34.24
C HIS A 430 9.26 9.81 -33.75
N PRO A 431 10.27 10.13 -34.59
CA PRO A 431 11.68 10.00 -34.22
C PRO A 431 12.16 11.00 -33.15
N GLU A 432 11.51 12.15 -33.04
CA GLU A 432 11.83 13.24 -32.10
C GLU A 432 10.95 13.25 -30.84
N ILE A 433 9.98 12.34 -30.74
CA ILE A 433 9.05 12.25 -29.63
C ILE A 433 9.26 10.94 -28.88
N ALA A 434 9.30 11.02 -27.56
CA ALA A 434 9.25 9.88 -26.66
C ALA A 434 7.82 9.75 -26.12
N THR A 435 7.19 8.60 -26.33
CA THR A 435 5.84 8.33 -25.83
C THR A 435 5.74 6.90 -25.32
N LEU A 436 4.85 6.70 -24.35
CA LEU A 436 4.41 5.37 -23.95
C LEU A 436 3.12 5.01 -24.70
N PRO A 437 2.82 3.72 -24.93
CA PRO A 437 1.57 3.32 -25.54
C PRO A 437 0.36 3.81 -24.72
N GLY A 438 -0.64 4.35 -25.41
CA GLY A 438 -1.98 4.67 -24.89
C GLY A 438 -2.05 5.37 -23.53
N VAL A 439 -2.99 4.91 -22.69
CA VAL A 439 -3.39 5.50 -21.40
C VAL A 439 -2.67 4.88 -20.20
N TYR A 440 -1.59 4.11 -20.41
CA TYR A 440 -1.03 3.26 -19.37
C TYR A 440 -0.47 4.03 -18.17
N PHE A 441 0.03 5.25 -18.36
CA PHE A 441 0.52 6.11 -17.26
C PHE A 441 -0.52 7.12 -16.77
N LYS A 442 -1.80 6.79 -16.90
CA LYS A 442 -2.88 7.62 -16.38
C LYS A 442 -2.71 7.81 -14.86
N GLY A 443 -2.82 9.06 -14.43
CA GLY A 443 -2.79 9.40 -13.02
C GLY A 443 -1.43 9.24 -12.36
N TRP A 444 -0.32 9.16 -13.12
CA TRP A 444 1.03 9.04 -12.55
C TRP A 444 1.36 10.14 -11.54
N PHE A 445 0.96 11.38 -11.84
CA PHE A 445 1.08 12.53 -10.94
C PHE A 445 -0.04 12.59 -9.88
N GLY A 446 -0.89 11.56 -9.82
CA GLY A 446 -1.90 11.36 -8.80
C GLY A 446 -1.28 10.78 -7.55
N ILE A 447 -1.74 11.26 -6.41
CA ILE A 447 -1.16 10.90 -5.11
C ILE A 447 -1.25 9.39 -4.81
N ASP A 448 -2.40 8.77 -5.11
CA ASP A 448 -2.63 7.35 -4.82
C ASP A 448 -1.77 6.46 -5.70
N VAL A 449 -1.48 6.91 -6.91
CA VAL A 449 -0.63 6.16 -7.86
C VAL A 449 0.82 6.27 -7.41
N TRP A 450 1.35 7.48 -7.21
CA TRP A 450 2.75 7.65 -6.84
C TRP A 450 3.11 6.98 -5.50
N GLN A 451 2.23 7.02 -4.50
CA GLN A 451 2.47 6.36 -3.21
C GLN A 451 2.73 4.84 -3.34
N GLN A 452 2.16 4.19 -4.34
CA GLN A 452 2.38 2.75 -4.57
C GLN A 452 3.79 2.46 -5.11
N PHE A 453 4.34 3.40 -5.90
CA PHE A 453 5.65 3.28 -6.53
C PHE A 453 6.78 3.93 -5.74
N ALA A 454 6.49 4.88 -4.85
CA ALA A 454 7.48 5.57 -4.04
C ALA A 454 8.46 4.57 -3.38
N PRO A 455 9.79 4.74 -3.56
CA PRO A 455 10.77 3.84 -2.95
C PRO A 455 10.75 3.89 -1.43
N ASP A 456 10.86 2.71 -0.80
CA ASP A 456 11.21 2.60 0.61
C ASP A 456 12.74 2.53 0.73
N TYR A 457 13.36 3.67 0.98
CA TYR A 457 14.82 3.78 1.07
C TYR A 457 15.42 3.04 2.29
N SER A 458 14.61 2.49 3.20
CA SER A 458 15.11 1.61 4.26
C SER A 458 15.53 0.24 3.72
N GLN A 459 15.08 -0.12 2.52
CA GLN A 459 15.40 -1.39 1.85
C GLN A 459 16.56 -1.18 0.87
N SER A 460 17.61 -1.98 0.99
CA SER A 460 18.81 -1.87 0.13
C SER A 460 18.50 -2.14 -1.35
N GLU A 461 17.49 -2.95 -1.63
CA GLU A 461 17.04 -3.41 -2.95
C GLU A 461 15.84 -2.60 -3.50
N TRP A 462 15.66 -1.35 -3.03
CA TRP A 462 14.52 -0.52 -3.41
C TRP A 462 14.42 -0.29 -4.93
N ARG A 463 15.53 -0.34 -5.67
CA ARG A 463 15.57 -0.13 -7.12
C ARG A 463 14.95 -1.32 -7.85
N GLU A 464 15.37 -2.52 -7.50
CA GLU A 464 14.85 -3.77 -8.03
C GLU A 464 13.35 -3.91 -7.69
N LEU A 465 12.97 -3.53 -6.47
CA LEU A 465 11.56 -3.50 -6.05
C LEU A 465 10.74 -2.49 -6.85
N LEU A 466 11.28 -1.29 -7.15
CA LEU A 466 10.62 -0.31 -8.00
C LEU A 466 10.43 -0.84 -9.43
N VAL A 467 11.47 -1.41 -10.04
CA VAL A 467 11.38 -2.04 -11.38
C VAL A 467 10.33 -3.15 -11.39
N SER A 468 10.31 -3.99 -10.35
CA SER A 468 9.31 -5.04 -10.19
C SER A 468 7.89 -4.48 -10.08
N LYS A 469 7.67 -3.45 -9.25
CA LYS A 469 6.38 -2.77 -9.11
C LYS A 469 5.89 -2.23 -10.44
N VAL A 470 6.72 -1.44 -11.15
CA VAL A 470 6.35 -0.84 -12.45
C VAL A 470 5.97 -1.92 -13.46
N THR A 471 6.78 -2.97 -13.59
CA THR A 471 6.56 -4.01 -14.60
C THR A 471 5.42 -4.97 -14.26
N LYS A 472 5.05 -5.08 -12.98
CA LYS A 472 3.87 -5.81 -12.52
C LYS A 472 2.59 -5.00 -12.72
N GLU A 473 2.56 -3.76 -12.26
CA GLU A 473 1.36 -2.92 -12.31
C GLU A 473 1.00 -2.48 -13.73
N PHE A 474 2.01 -2.29 -14.59
CA PHE A 474 1.83 -1.98 -16.01
C PHE A 474 2.15 -3.16 -16.92
N GLU A 475 1.95 -4.39 -16.45
CA GLU A 475 2.18 -5.62 -17.22
C GLU A 475 1.56 -5.62 -18.63
N PRO A 476 0.36 -5.07 -18.87
CA PRO A 476 -0.21 -5.04 -20.21
C PRO A 476 0.52 -4.15 -21.23
N LEU A 477 1.51 -3.34 -20.80
CA LEU A 477 2.47 -2.71 -21.71
C LEU A 477 3.40 -3.75 -22.35
N PHE A 478 3.82 -4.74 -21.57
CA PHE A 478 4.79 -5.75 -21.98
C PHE A 478 4.11 -6.97 -22.60
N ASP A 479 2.89 -7.28 -22.16
CA ASP A 479 2.07 -8.36 -22.71
C ASP A 479 0.59 -7.96 -22.79
N ALA A 480 0.13 -7.56 -23.99
CA ALA A 480 -1.28 -7.21 -24.21
C ALA A 480 -2.26 -8.38 -24.02
N GLN A 481 -1.78 -9.63 -23.95
CA GLN A 481 -2.59 -10.80 -23.64
C GLN A 481 -2.86 -10.94 -22.14
N CYS A 482 -2.11 -10.23 -21.29
CA CYS A 482 -2.35 -10.16 -19.86
C CYS A 482 -3.74 -9.59 -19.58
N ARG A 483 -4.54 -10.34 -18.81
CA ARG A 483 -5.91 -9.96 -18.45
C ARG A 483 -5.99 -9.04 -17.23
N ASN A 484 -4.85 -8.64 -16.69
CA ASN A 484 -4.79 -7.70 -15.57
C ASN A 484 -5.10 -6.28 -16.06
N ASN A 485 -5.69 -5.49 -15.18
CA ASN A 485 -5.86 -4.07 -15.38
C ASN A 485 -4.78 -3.30 -14.63
N VAL A 486 -4.39 -2.15 -15.15
CA VAL A 486 -3.43 -1.26 -14.48
C VAL A 486 -4.15 -0.36 -13.46
N ILE A 487 -3.39 0.13 -12.48
CA ILE A 487 -3.87 1.13 -11.51
C ILE A 487 -4.44 2.34 -12.26
N GLY A 488 -5.55 2.87 -11.75
CA GLY A 488 -6.17 4.05 -12.33
C GLY A 488 -6.84 3.80 -13.69
N ASN A 489 -7.02 2.54 -14.12
CA ASN A 489 -7.70 2.21 -15.38
C ASN A 489 -8.99 3.03 -15.57
N PRO A 490 -9.09 3.87 -16.63
CA PRO A 490 -10.25 4.74 -16.83
C PRO A 490 -11.55 3.98 -17.15
N PHE A 491 -11.50 2.67 -17.34
CA PHE A 491 -12.63 1.81 -17.69
C PHE A 491 -13.09 0.88 -16.56
N GLN A 492 -12.39 0.82 -15.40
CA GLN A 492 -12.69 -0.12 -14.31
C GLN A 492 -14.05 0.09 -13.62
N ILE A 493 -14.65 1.28 -13.73
CA ILE A 493 -15.94 1.61 -13.09
C ILE A 493 -17.11 0.82 -13.72
N VAL A 494 -16.89 0.20 -14.88
CA VAL A 494 -17.88 -0.62 -15.57
C VAL A 494 -17.80 -2.07 -15.07
N GLN A 495 -18.84 -2.53 -14.37
CA GLN A 495 -19.04 -3.96 -14.10
C GLN A 495 -19.12 -4.69 -15.46
N ASN A 496 -18.25 -5.69 -15.68
CA ASN A 496 -18.01 -6.41 -16.95
C ASN A 496 -17.06 -5.74 -17.96
N ALA A 497 -16.22 -4.79 -17.54
CA ALA A 497 -15.15 -4.30 -18.42
C ALA A 497 -14.18 -5.43 -18.78
N ASN A 498 -13.98 -5.67 -20.07
CA ASN A 498 -12.78 -6.34 -20.59
C ASN A 498 -11.52 -5.66 -20.02
N TRP A 499 -10.37 -6.34 -20.02
CA TRP A 499 -9.13 -5.74 -19.53
C TRP A 499 -8.64 -4.59 -20.44
N LEU A 500 -7.78 -3.73 -19.89
CA LEU A 500 -7.35 -2.48 -20.53
C LEU A 500 -6.82 -2.69 -21.94
N ALA A 501 -5.90 -3.64 -22.14
CA ALA A 501 -5.26 -3.85 -23.44
C ALA A 501 -6.26 -4.22 -24.54
N LEU A 502 -7.22 -5.09 -24.24
CA LEU A 502 -8.30 -5.43 -25.16
C LEU A 502 -9.17 -4.21 -25.48
N ASN A 503 -9.56 -3.43 -24.47
CA ASN A 503 -10.35 -2.22 -24.66
C ASN A 503 -9.62 -1.12 -25.44
N GLN A 504 -8.30 -1.12 -25.43
CA GLN A 504 -7.47 -0.18 -26.18
C GLN A 504 -7.04 -0.75 -27.54
N GLY A 505 -7.46 -1.96 -27.92
CA GLY A 505 -7.15 -2.54 -29.23
C GLY A 505 -5.74 -3.13 -29.37
N PHE A 506 -4.99 -3.25 -28.28
CA PHE A 506 -3.60 -3.75 -28.34
C PHE A 506 -3.49 -5.26 -28.57
N THR A 507 -4.61 -5.98 -28.54
CA THR A 507 -4.67 -7.41 -28.86
C THR A 507 -4.79 -7.68 -30.36
N ASN A 508 -5.11 -6.66 -31.17
CA ASN A 508 -5.40 -6.75 -32.60
C ASN A 508 -4.54 -5.75 -33.38
N MET A 509 -3.23 -6.01 -33.45
CA MET A 509 -2.20 -5.13 -34.03
C MET A 509 -1.61 -5.74 -35.30
N GLY A 510 -0.75 -4.96 -35.97
CA GLY A 510 0.03 -5.40 -37.13
C GLY A 510 -0.78 -5.35 -38.45
N PRO A 511 -0.19 -5.78 -39.58
CA PRO A 511 -0.79 -5.57 -40.91
C PRO A 511 -2.17 -6.21 -41.13
N GLU A 512 -2.48 -7.29 -40.38
CA GLU A 512 -3.73 -8.06 -40.51
C GLU A 512 -4.62 -8.00 -39.25
N GLY A 513 -4.21 -7.26 -38.21
CA GLY A 513 -4.93 -7.21 -36.93
C GLY A 513 -4.89 -8.52 -36.14
N SER A 514 -3.93 -9.40 -36.43
CA SER A 514 -3.77 -10.73 -35.83
C SER A 514 -2.66 -10.83 -34.78
N GLN A 515 -1.90 -9.75 -34.55
CA GLN A 515 -0.81 -9.69 -33.58
C GLN A 515 -1.25 -9.03 -32.28
N SER A 516 -0.53 -9.26 -31.20
CA SER A 516 -0.71 -8.51 -29.94
C SER A 516 0.55 -7.70 -29.64
N LEU A 517 0.39 -6.52 -29.02
CA LEU A 517 1.53 -5.72 -28.57
C LEU A 517 2.32 -6.49 -27.50
N LEU A 518 3.58 -6.77 -27.78
CA LEU A 518 4.52 -7.49 -26.91
C LEU A 518 5.84 -6.74 -26.88
N LEU A 519 6.18 -6.15 -25.73
CA LEU A 519 7.43 -5.40 -25.55
C LEU A 519 8.45 -6.22 -24.79
N ASN A 520 9.74 -5.97 -25.05
CA ASN A 520 10.82 -6.69 -24.37
C ASN A 520 10.95 -6.24 -22.91
N LYS A 521 10.26 -6.96 -22.02
CA LYS A 521 10.24 -6.72 -20.58
C LYS A 521 11.64 -6.78 -19.96
N GLU A 522 12.47 -7.73 -20.39
CA GLU A 522 13.83 -7.91 -19.85
C GLU A 522 14.74 -6.74 -20.20
N ALA A 523 14.72 -6.29 -21.46
CA ALA A 523 15.48 -5.13 -21.90
C ALA A 523 15.06 -3.86 -21.16
N PHE A 524 13.74 -3.65 -20.98
CA PHE A 524 13.23 -2.53 -20.17
C PHE A 524 13.73 -2.60 -18.71
N CYS A 525 13.65 -3.77 -18.07
CA CYS A 525 14.09 -3.94 -16.68
C CYS A 525 15.58 -3.62 -16.51
N GLN A 526 16.42 -4.14 -17.40
CA GLN A 526 17.87 -3.93 -17.35
C GLN A 526 18.22 -2.45 -17.52
N GLU A 527 17.60 -1.79 -18.50
CA GLU A 527 17.87 -0.37 -18.76
C GLU A 527 17.34 0.51 -17.62
N PHE A 528 16.12 0.26 -17.13
CA PHE A 528 15.55 1.06 -16.05
C PHE A 528 16.36 0.90 -14.76
N LEU A 529 16.79 -0.31 -14.43
CA LEU A 529 17.64 -0.57 -13.27
C LEU A 529 18.98 0.18 -13.40
N SER A 530 19.62 0.11 -14.56
CA SER A 530 20.88 0.83 -14.86
C SER A 530 20.76 2.35 -14.67
N LEU A 531 19.61 2.93 -15.06
CA LEU A 531 19.33 4.35 -14.86
C LEU A 531 19.12 4.72 -13.39
N LEU A 532 18.63 3.78 -12.56
CA LEU A 532 18.37 3.99 -11.14
C LEU A 532 19.63 3.83 -10.26
N GLU A 533 20.58 2.97 -10.66
CA GLU A 533 21.83 2.69 -9.92
C GLU A 533 22.52 3.93 -9.33
N PRO A 534 22.79 5.02 -10.09
CA PRO A 534 23.53 6.16 -9.56
C PRO A 534 22.73 7.03 -8.57
N LEU A 535 21.43 6.82 -8.42
CA LEU A 535 20.54 7.72 -7.67
C LEU A 535 20.40 7.29 -6.21
N SER A 536 20.61 8.18 -5.25
CA SER A 536 20.35 7.93 -3.82
C SER A 536 18.89 8.19 -3.42
N SER A 537 18.15 8.93 -4.24
CA SER A 537 16.74 9.25 -4.08
C SER A 537 16.09 9.47 -5.44
N LEU A 538 14.77 9.34 -5.49
CA LEU A 538 13.95 9.43 -6.69
C LEU A 538 12.61 10.11 -6.37
N GLY A 539 12.28 11.18 -7.09
CA GLY A 539 10.96 11.81 -7.08
C GLY A 539 10.08 11.33 -8.23
N VAL A 540 8.83 11.79 -8.21
CA VAL A 540 7.79 11.38 -9.18
C VAL A 540 8.15 11.75 -10.62
N SER A 541 8.73 12.94 -10.83
CA SER A 541 9.12 13.43 -12.16
C SER A 541 10.37 12.72 -12.69
N GLU A 542 11.39 12.47 -11.85
CA GLU A 542 12.55 11.70 -12.30
C GLU A 542 12.15 10.28 -12.69
N CYS A 543 11.35 9.62 -11.85
CA CYS A 543 10.88 8.27 -12.16
C CYS A 543 10.10 8.24 -13.49
N PHE A 544 9.22 9.22 -13.70
CA PHE A 544 8.49 9.39 -14.95
C PHE A 544 9.41 9.49 -16.17
N GLU A 545 10.43 10.35 -16.10
CA GLU A 545 11.40 10.58 -17.16
C GLU A 545 12.23 9.32 -17.43
N LEU A 546 12.79 8.70 -16.39
CA LEU A 546 13.61 7.49 -16.52
C LEU A 546 12.84 6.32 -17.12
N ILE A 547 11.55 6.18 -16.83
CA ILE A 547 10.69 5.18 -17.46
C ILE A 547 10.58 5.43 -18.97
N HIS A 548 10.39 6.68 -19.40
CA HIS A 548 10.38 7.01 -20.83
C HIS A 548 11.72 6.68 -21.49
N ILE A 549 12.84 6.93 -20.80
CA ILE A 549 14.19 6.59 -21.28
C ILE A 549 14.34 5.08 -21.45
N ALA A 550 14.02 4.31 -20.41
CA ALA A 550 14.12 2.85 -20.45
C ALA A 550 13.21 2.26 -21.52
N PHE A 551 12.00 2.81 -21.66
CA PHE A 551 11.05 2.38 -22.68
C PHE A 551 11.58 2.62 -24.08
N GLU A 552 11.99 3.84 -24.42
CA GLU A 552 12.50 4.19 -25.75
C GLU A 552 13.70 3.33 -26.15
N LYS A 553 14.62 3.07 -25.21
CA LYS A 553 15.77 2.19 -25.43
C LYS A 553 15.39 0.71 -25.61
N SER A 554 14.34 0.26 -24.92
CA SER A 554 13.89 -1.15 -24.99
C SER A 554 13.10 -1.49 -26.26
N VAL A 555 12.46 -0.50 -26.90
CA VAL A 555 11.59 -0.72 -28.06
C VAL A 555 12.31 -0.51 -29.39
N ARG A 556 13.23 0.46 -29.48
CA ARG A 556 13.80 0.93 -30.76
C ARG A 556 15.29 0.58 -30.91
N ASP A 557 15.64 -0.68 -30.71
CA ASP A 557 17.00 -1.27 -30.79
C ASP A 557 17.90 -0.55 -31.83
N ASP A 558 18.62 0.48 -31.40
CA ASP A 558 19.57 1.22 -32.23
C ASP A 558 20.86 1.39 -31.43
N SER A 559 21.85 0.59 -31.82
CA SER A 559 23.21 0.54 -31.31
C SER A 559 24.03 1.83 -31.60
N GLY A 560 23.35 2.93 -31.96
CA GLY A 560 23.95 4.23 -32.22
C GLY A 560 23.05 5.40 -31.82
N SER A 561 23.29 5.95 -30.63
CA SER A 561 23.02 7.37 -30.33
C SER A 561 21.60 7.90 -30.58
N ARG A 562 20.64 7.62 -29.69
CA ARG A 562 19.60 8.61 -29.34
C ARG A 562 19.42 8.64 -27.84
N ARG A 563 20.20 9.49 -27.17
CA ARG A 563 19.91 9.88 -25.78
C ARG A 563 18.58 10.64 -25.77
N LEU A 564 17.84 10.56 -24.65
CA LEU A 564 16.66 11.39 -24.43
C LEU A 564 16.98 12.88 -24.43
N ASP A 565 18.26 13.24 -24.34
CA ASP A 565 18.80 14.60 -24.24
C ASP A 565 18.17 15.60 -25.24
N ASN A 566 17.60 15.13 -26.38
CA ASN A 566 16.93 15.98 -27.38
C ASN A 566 15.48 15.55 -27.74
N LYS A 567 14.85 14.58 -27.06
CA LYS A 567 13.46 14.18 -27.40
C LYS A 567 12.45 14.96 -26.56
N THR A 568 11.32 15.29 -27.19
CA THR A 568 10.15 15.81 -26.48
C THR A 568 9.36 14.64 -25.90
N ILE A 569 9.00 14.69 -24.61
CA ILE A 569 8.09 13.70 -24.03
C ILE A 569 6.66 14.10 -24.38
N PHE A 570 5.89 13.14 -24.89
CA PHE A 570 4.46 13.28 -25.12
C PHE A 570 3.68 12.48 -24.07
N TYR A 571 2.99 13.19 -23.17
CA TYR A 571 2.23 12.59 -22.09
C TYR A 571 0.72 12.68 -22.34
N HIS A 572 0.06 11.53 -22.49
CA HIS A 572 -1.39 11.47 -22.63
C HIS A 572 -2.08 11.38 -21.27
N ILE A 573 -2.64 12.51 -20.84
CA ILE A 573 -3.32 12.67 -19.56
C ILE A 573 -4.81 12.36 -19.72
N HIS A 574 -5.19 11.12 -19.43
CA HIS A 574 -6.57 10.67 -19.61
C HIS A 574 -7.43 10.90 -18.36
N ASN A 575 -8.48 11.73 -18.43
CA ASN A 575 -9.43 12.00 -17.33
C ASN A 575 -8.76 12.44 -16.01
N ALA A 576 -7.68 13.23 -16.06
CA ALA A 576 -7.04 13.69 -14.84
C ALA A 576 -7.92 14.66 -14.04
N ASN A 577 -7.97 14.45 -12.73
CA ASN A 577 -8.55 15.40 -11.78
C ASN A 577 -7.66 16.67 -11.67
N LEU A 578 -8.16 17.71 -11.00
CA LEU A 578 -7.42 18.97 -10.89
C LEU A 578 -6.10 18.82 -10.10
N TYR A 579 -6.05 17.98 -9.06
CA TYR A 579 -4.81 17.66 -8.35
C TYR A 579 -3.73 17.12 -9.29
N GLU A 580 -4.03 16.07 -10.06
CA GLU A 580 -3.10 15.42 -10.99
C GLU A 580 -2.55 16.42 -12.00
N ARG A 581 -3.41 17.31 -12.52
CA ARG A 581 -3.00 18.36 -13.46
C ARG A 581 -2.10 19.39 -12.79
N LEU A 582 -2.49 19.94 -11.63
CA LEU A 582 -1.70 20.93 -10.89
C LEU A 582 -0.36 20.34 -10.44
N HIS A 583 -0.35 19.08 -10.01
CA HIS A 583 0.87 18.39 -9.61
C HIS A 583 1.81 18.16 -10.80
N PHE A 584 1.27 17.72 -11.95
CA PHE A 584 2.03 17.64 -13.19
C PHE A 584 2.64 19.00 -13.57
N LEU A 585 1.88 20.10 -13.47
CA LEU A 585 2.35 21.43 -13.87
C LEU A 585 3.30 22.08 -12.86
N LYS A 586 3.21 21.69 -11.59
CA LYS A 586 4.25 22.02 -10.60
C LYS A 586 5.60 21.44 -11.04
N HIS A 587 5.60 20.26 -11.65
CA HIS A 587 6.81 19.64 -12.19
C HIS A 587 7.16 20.12 -13.59
N TYR A 588 6.18 20.43 -14.45
CA TYR A 588 6.42 20.88 -15.83
C TYR A 588 5.64 22.18 -16.13
N PRO A 589 6.07 23.33 -15.56
CA PRO A 589 5.35 24.60 -15.71
C PRO A 589 5.33 25.11 -17.17
N GLU A 590 6.32 24.71 -17.97
CA GLU A 590 6.45 25.07 -19.39
C GLU A 590 5.88 24.00 -20.35
N ALA A 591 5.14 23.01 -19.84
CA ALA A 591 4.54 21.98 -20.68
C ALA A 591 3.55 22.60 -21.69
N ARG A 592 3.65 22.20 -22.95
CA ARG A 592 2.65 22.55 -23.98
C ARG A 592 1.45 21.64 -23.83
N ILE A 593 0.26 22.20 -23.71
CA ILE A 593 -0.97 21.43 -23.51
C ILE A 593 -1.81 21.49 -24.78
N VAL A 594 -2.16 20.32 -25.31
CA VAL A 594 -3.07 20.18 -26.43
C VAL A 594 -4.34 19.46 -26.01
N GLN A 595 -5.49 19.96 -26.46
CA GLN A 595 -6.79 19.34 -26.30
C GLN A 595 -7.38 18.98 -27.65
N LEU A 596 -7.80 17.74 -27.83
CA LEU A 596 -8.64 17.41 -28.98
C LEU A 596 -10.06 17.83 -28.72
N ILE A 597 -10.59 18.71 -29.56
CA ILE A 597 -11.96 19.18 -29.54
C ILE A 597 -12.73 18.49 -30.66
N ARG A 598 -13.95 18.07 -30.35
CA ARG A 598 -14.95 17.56 -31.29
C ARG A 598 -16.23 18.33 -31.01
N ASN A 599 -17.18 18.38 -31.96
CA ASN A 599 -18.52 18.90 -31.68
C ASN A 599 -19.00 18.41 -30.28
N PRO A 600 -19.26 19.32 -29.33
CA PRO A 600 -19.34 18.95 -27.92
C PRO A 600 -20.57 18.09 -27.59
N VAL A 601 -21.72 18.36 -28.21
CA VAL A 601 -22.93 17.57 -27.98
C VAL A 601 -22.82 16.19 -28.62
N GLN A 602 -22.23 16.10 -29.81
CA GLN A 602 -21.94 14.82 -30.46
C GLN A 602 -20.93 13.98 -29.66
N SER A 603 -19.88 14.63 -29.13
CA SER A 603 -18.88 14.04 -28.24
C SER A 603 -19.52 13.50 -26.95
N MET A 604 -20.39 14.30 -26.32
CA MET A 604 -21.15 13.92 -25.12
C MET A 604 -22.02 12.70 -25.39
N GLU A 605 -22.90 12.78 -26.39
CA GLU A 605 -23.81 11.69 -26.73
C GLU A 605 -23.04 10.39 -27.01
N SER A 606 -21.96 10.48 -27.78
CA SER A 606 -21.09 9.33 -28.07
C SER A 606 -20.43 8.72 -26.83
N TRP A 607 -20.22 9.51 -25.76
CA TRP A 607 -19.67 9.03 -24.50
C TRP A 607 -20.74 8.39 -23.61
N LEU A 608 -21.98 8.87 -23.67
CA LEU A 608 -23.09 8.39 -22.86
C LEU A 608 -23.68 7.07 -23.36
N ILE A 609 -23.68 6.84 -24.69
CA ILE A 609 -24.27 5.63 -25.31
C ILE A 609 -23.79 4.33 -24.66
N SER A 610 -22.51 4.20 -24.33
CA SER A 610 -22.01 2.96 -23.72
C SER A 610 -22.54 2.72 -22.30
N SER A 611 -22.69 3.79 -21.51
CA SER A 611 -23.23 3.69 -20.14
C SER A 611 -24.73 3.40 -20.13
N VAL A 612 -25.48 4.07 -21.02
CA VAL A 612 -26.92 3.84 -21.14
C VAL A 612 -27.20 2.44 -21.68
N GLY A 613 -26.44 2.00 -22.69
CA GLY A 613 -26.56 0.63 -23.22
C GLY A 613 -26.33 -0.44 -22.16
N GLN A 614 -25.39 -0.24 -21.24
CA GLN A 614 -25.17 -1.15 -20.10
C GLN A 614 -26.35 -1.14 -19.13
N LEU A 615 -26.91 0.02 -18.82
CA LEU A 615 -28.07 0.15 -17.94
C LEU A 615 -29.28 -0.61 -18.51
N ILE A 616 -29.55 -0.42 -19.80
CA ILE A 616 -30.69 -1.07 -20.47
C ILE A 616 -30.46 -2.59 -20.63
N ASN A 617 -29.26 -3.03 -21.00
CA ASN A 617 -28.97 -4.44 -21.29
C ASN A 617 -28.73 -5.31 -20.04
N ASN A 618 -28.17 -4.76 -18.95
CA ASN A 618 -27.89 -5.52 -17.72
C ASN A 618 -29.17 -5.87 -16.94
N ASN A 619 -30.26 -5.12 -17.14
CA ASN A 619 -31.58 -5.41 -16.56
C ASN A 619 -32.20 -6.74 -17.05
N ALA A 620 -31.63 -7.39 -18.08
CA ALA A 620 -32.15 -8.67 -18.57
C ALA A 620 -31.69 -9.89 -17.76
N ASN A 621 -30.56 -9.85 -17.03
CA ASN A 621 -29.93 -11.07 -16.48
C ASN A 621 -29.39 -10.96 -15.04
N GLN A 622 -29.30 -9.78 -14.41
CA GLN A 622 -28.87 -9.66 -13.01
C GLN A 622 -30.04 -9.18 -12.14
N GLN A 623 -30.38 -9.97 -11.12
CA GLN A 623 -31.45 -9.70 -10.17
C GLN A 623 -31.35 -8.28 -9.59
N ARG A 624 -32.31 -7.42 -9.91
CA ARG A 624 -33.17 -6.64 -8.99
C ARG A 624 -32.57 -6.26 -7.62
N ILE A 625 -31.41 -5.60 -7.58
CA ILE A 625 -30.89 -4.95 -6.37
C ILE A 625 -31.19 -3.44 -6.47
N PRO A 626 -32.08 -2.89 -5.62
CA PRO A 626 -32.31 -1.45 -5.51
C PRO A 626 -30.98 -0.73 -5.22
N GLY A 627 -30.47 0.05 -6.18
CA GLY A 627 -29.23 0.82 -6.04
C GLY A 627 -28.25 0.72 -7.22
N ILE A 628 -28.26 -0.37 -8.00
CA ILE A 628 -27.37 -0.51 -9.17
C ILE A 628 -27.75 0.47 -10.28
N ALA A 629 -29.05 0.61 -10.56
CA ALA A 629 -29.56 1.54 -11.58
C ALA A 629 -29.23 3.00 -11.24
N VAL A 630 -29.38 3.39 -9.97
CA VAL A 630 -29.02 4.73 -9.48
C VAL A 630 -27.52 4.97 -9.64
N ARG A 631 -26.68 3.99 -9.27
CA ARG A 631 -25.23 4.07 -9.46
C ARG A 631 -24.85 4.28 -10.94
N GLN A 632 -25.50 3.58 -11.86
CA GLN A 632 -25.26 3.76 -13.30
C GLN A 632 -25.75 5.13 -13.81
N TRP A 633 -26.85 5.66 -13.27
CA TRP A 633 -27.28 7.02 -13.57
C TRP A 633 -26.28 8.07 -13.05
N ARG A 634 -25.73 7.91 -11.83
CA ARG A 634 -24.64 8.75 -11.32
C ARG A 634 -23.44 8.76 -12.28
N GLU A 635 -23.09 7.63 -12.89
CA GLU A 635 -22.01 7.57 -13.89
C GLU A 635 -22.31 8.37 -15.17
N ILE A 636 -23.57 8.39 -15.61
CA ILE A 636 -24.01 9.21 -16.75
C ILE A 636 -23.87 10.69 -16.40
N VAL A 637 -24.39 11.10 -15.23
CA VAL A 637 -24.28 12.47 -14.72
C VAL A 637 -22.81 12.89 -14.57
N ARG A 638 -21.96 12.01 -14.02
CA ARG A 638 -20.51 12.24 -13.86
C ARG A 638 -19.82 12.53 -15.19
N LYS A 639 -20.20 11.84 -16.28
CA LYS A 639 -19.64 12.12 -17.62
C LYS A 639 -20.07 13.48 -18.16
N ILE A 640 -21.34 13.86 -17.98
CA ILE A 640 -21.86 15.16 -18.40
C ILE A 640 -21.12 16.28 -17.66
N ILE A 641 -21.09 16.20 -16.32
CA ILE A 641 -20.40 17.16 -15.47
C ILE A 641 -18.92 17.22 -15.83
N SER A 642 -18.25 16.08 -16.01
CA SER A 642 -16.82 16.02 -16.38
C SER A 642 -16.50 16.81 -17.66
N MET A 643 -17.35 16.74 -18.70
CA MET A 643 -17.13 17.51 -19.93
C MET A 643 -17.21 19.01 -19.69
N PHE A 644 -18.18 19.47 -18.92
CA PHE A 644 -18.30 20.90 -18.60
C PHE A 644 -17.18 21.38 -17.68
N ARG A 645 -16.74 20.57 -16.72
CA ARG A 645 -15.58 20.91 -15.88
C ARG A 645 -14.34 21.17 -16.74
N GLN A 646 -14.13 20.39 -17.80
CA GLN A 646 -12.98 20.60 -18.70
C GLN A 646 -12.95 22.00 -19.35
N ILE A 647 -14.09 22.70 -19.46
CA ILE A 647 -14.18 24.09 -19.99
C ILE A 647 -14.49 25.16 -18.92
N LEU A 648 -14.80 24.76 -17.69
CA LEU A 648 -14.85 25.68 -16.54
C LEU A 648 -13.46 25.91 -15.93
N TYR A 649 -12.56 24.94 -16.07
CA TYR A 649 -11.22 24.97 -15.50
C TYR A 649 -10.17 25.14 -16.61
N PRO A 650 -9.89 26.38 -17.05
CA PRO A 650 -8.57 26.63 -17.56
C PRO A 650 -7.66 26.41 -16.36
N LEU A 651 -6.61 25.65 -16.53
CA LEU A 651 -5.40 25.96 -15.76
C LEU A 651 -5.20 27.47 -15.90
N HIS A 652 -4.90 28.20 -14.82
CA HIS A 652 -4.46 29.59 -14.91
C HIS A 652 -3.09 29.67 -15.62
N LEU A 653 -2.96 29.06 -16.79
CA LEU A 653 -1.80 28.98 -17.67
C LEU A 653 -2.24 29.47 -19.06
N PRO A 654 -2.42 30.79 -19.24
CA PRO A 654 -2.88 31.38 -20.50
C PRO A 654 -1.92 31.18 -21.68
N SER A 655 -0.68 30.74 -21.42
CA SER A 655 0.42 30.76 -22.39
C SER A 655 0.53 29.51 -23.27
N PHE A 656 0.04 28.32 -22.85
CA PHE A 656 0.37 27.07 -23.55
C PHE A 656 -0.76 26.04 -23.73
N ASN A 657 -2.03 26.37 -23.44
CA ASN A 657 -3.17 25.48 -23.64
C ASN A 657 -3.94 25.78 -24.94
N TYR A 658 -3.86 24.85 -25.89
CA TYR A 658 -4.45 24.97 -27.22
C TYR A 658 -5.37 23.79 -27.53
N GLY A 659 -6.47 24.06 -28.22
CA GLY A 659 -7.36 23.01 -28.72
C GLY A 659 -7.30 22.90 -30.24
N ILE A 660 -7.40 21.67 -30.73
CA ILE A 660 -7.39 21.31 -32.15
C ILE A 660 -8.67 20.54 -32.46
N ARG A 661 -9.34 20.87 -33.56
CA ARG A 661 -10.52 20.12 -34.00
C ARG A 661 -10.13 18.76 -34.55
N LEU A 662 -10.77 17.71 -34.05
CA LEU A 662 -10.67 16.36 -34.58
C LEU A 662 -11.09 16.34 -36.07
N GLU A 663 -12.09 17.12 -36.43
CA GLU A 663 -12.62 17.21 -37.79
C GLU A 663 -11.59 17.74 -38.77
N ASP A 664 -10.73 18.67 -38.35
CA ASP A 664 -9.73 19.28 -39.23
C ASP A 664 -8.59 18.29 -39.49
N ILE A 665 -8.13 17.58 -38.44
CA ILE A 665 -7.18 16.47 -38.56
C ILE A 665 -7.71 15.40 -39.52
N LYS A 666 -8.98 15.00 -39.36
CA LYS A 666 -9.58 13.91 -40.16
C LYS A 666 -9.90 14.31 -41.60
N ARG A 667 -10.26 15.57 -41.86
CA ARG A 667 -10.66 16.00 -43.22
C ARG A 667 -9.48 16.49 -44.05
N ASN A 668 -8.51 17.16 -43.44
CA ASN A 668 -7.41 17.84 -44.15
C ASN A 668 -6.03 17.55 -43.51
N PRO A 669 -5.65 16.28 -43.32
CA PRO A 669 -4.43 15.93 -42.58
C PRO A 669 -3.15 16.54 -43.17
N GLU A 670 -3.00 16.54 -44.50
CA GLU A 670 -1.83 17.09 -45.21
C GLU A 670 -1.64 18.60 -44.99
N GLU A 671 -2.71 19.34 -44.68
CA GLU A 671 -2.65 20.77 -44.38
C GLU A 671 -2.41 21.03 -42.89
N VAL A 672 -3.03 20.20 -42.05
CA VAL A 672 -3.16 20.42 -40.61
C VAL A 672 -1.97 19.84 -39.84
N MET A 673 -1.53 18.63 -40.17
CA MET A 673 -0.47 17.92 -39.45
C MET A 673 0.89 18.63 -39.49
N PRO A 674 1.36 19.24 -40.61
CA PRO A 674 2.63 19.99 -40.60
C PRO A 674 2.60 21.18 -39.64
N LYS A 675 1.44 21.84 -39.51
CA LYS A 675 1.23 22.95 -38.57
C LYS A 675 1.22 22.47 -37.12
N ILE A 676 0.62 21.29 -36.86
CA ILE A 676 0.70 20.64 -35.54
C ILE A 676 2.15 20.26 -35.20
N ALA A 677 2.90 19.67 -36.14
CA ALA A 677 4.32 19.34 -35.96
C ALA A 677 5.16 20.57 -35.60
N ALA A 678 4.97 21.67 -36.35
CA ALA A 678 5.62 22.95 -36.07
C ALA A 678 5.26 23.50 -34.67
N TRP A 679 3.99 23.43 -34.26
CA TRP A 679 3.56 23.82 -32.91
C TRP A 679 4.13 22.91 -31.82
N MET A 680 4.29 21.61 -32.08
CA MET A 680 4.96 20.68 -31.17
C MET A 680 6.48 20.91 -31.11
N GLY A 681 7.06 21.61 -32.09
CA GLY A 681 8.50 21.83 -32.19
C GLY A 681 9.27 20.64 -32.72
N VAL A 682 8.63 19.83 -33.59
CA VAL A 682 9.23 18.66 -34.24
C VAL A 682 9.09 18.77 -35.75
N SER A 683 9.85 17.96 -36.50
CA SER A 683 9.73 17.89 -37.95
C SER A 683 8.41 17.25 -38.38
N ASP A 684 7.92 17.63 -39.57
CA ASP A 684 6.81 16.94 -40.23
C ASP A 684 7.33 15.62 -40.82
N HIS A 685 7.07 14.52 -40.12
CA HIS A 685 7.58 13.19 -40.44
C HIS A 685 6.44 12.24 -40.83
N ALA A 686 6.70 11.26 -41.70
CA ALA A 686 5.68 10.35 -42.25
C ALA A 686 4.88 9.57 -41.18
N GLU A 687 5.49 9.33 -40.02
CA GLU A 687 4.91 8.65 -38.86
C GLU A 687 3.70 9.42 -38.30
N LEU A 688 3.65 10.74 -38.45
CA LEU A 688 2.49 11.57 -38.06
C LEU A 688 1.21 11.24 -38.84
N TYR A 689 1.32 10.49 -39.94
CA TYR A 689 0.20 10.11 -40.79
C TYR A 689 -0.16 8.63 -40.68
N ASN A 690 0.56 7.88 -39.83
CA ASN A 690 0.41 6.44 -39.69
C ASN A 690 0.10 6.05 -38.25
N SER A 691 -1.15 5.65 -38.00
CA SER A 691 -1.61 5.20 -36.68
C SER A 691 -0.84 3.94 -36.23
N SER A 692 -0.05 4.07 -35.17
CA SER A 692 0.76 2.98 -34.63
C SER A 692 0.86 2.98 -33.10
N PHE A 693 1.30 1.86 -32.55
CA PHE A 693 1.82 1.76 -31.17
C PHE A 693 3.07 0.90 -31.18
N CYS A 694 4.19 1.45 -30.72
CA CYS A 694 5.52 0.86 -30.83
C CYS A 694 5.85 0.43 -32.27
N GLY A 695 5.45 1.22 -33.26
CA GLY A 695 5.66 0.92 -34.68
C GLY A 695 4.75 -0.18 -35.26
N LEU A 696 3.89 -0.82 -34.44
CA LEU A 696 2.88 -1.76 -34.94
C LEU A 696 1.62 -1.00 -35.37
N GLN A 697 1.09 -1.35 -36.54
CA GLN A 697 -0.14 -0.75 -37.06
C GLN A 697 -1.30 -0.96 -36.08
N TYR A 698 -2.00 0.12 -35.75
CA TYR A 698 -3.11 0.12 -34.79
C TYR A 698 -4.48 0.01 -35.50
N TRP A 699 -5.36 -0.86 -34.98
CA TRP A 699 -6.70 -1.09 -35.55
C TRP A 699 -7.85 -0.50 -34.74
N GLY A 700 -7.56 0.10 -33.59
CA GLY A 700 -8.60 0.66 -32.73
C GLY A 700 -9.13 -0.29 -31.68
N PRO A 701 -9.93 0.24 -30.73
CA PRO A 701 -10.64 -0.58 -29.77
C PRO A 701 -11.73 -1.42 -30.47
N PRO A 702 -12.26 -2.48 -29.82
CA PRO A 702 -13.27 -3.37 -30.40
C PRO A 702 -14.54 -2.67 -30.93
N SER A 703 -14.82 -1.44 -30.47
CA SER A 703 -15.93 -0.63 -30.98
C SER A 703 -15.70 -0.03 -32.37
N VAL A 704 -14.49 -0.14 -32.93
CA VAL A 704 -14.14 0.33 -34.27
C VAL A 704 -14.16 -0.84 -35.24
N THR A 705 -14.83 -0.67 -36.38
CA THR A 705 -14.91 -1.70 -37.43
C THR A 705 -14.05 -1.30 -38.62
N GLY A 706 -13.03 -2.10 -38.95
CA GLY A 706 -12.11 -1.87 -40.07
C GLY A 706 -10.78 -1.22 -39.66
N LYS A 707 -9.88 -1.04 -40.64
CA LYS A 707 -8.56 -0.46 -40.43
C LYS A 707 -8.68 1.02 -40.04
N ILE A 708 -8.06 1.43 -38.94
CA ILE A 708 -7.79 2.84 -38.68
C ILE A 708 -6.69 3.27 -39.66
N THR A 709 -7.07 3.81 -40.81
CA THR A 709 -6.14 4.45 -41.77
C THR A 709 -5.67 5.82 -41.31
N GLY A 710 -6.09 6.22 -40.11
CA GLY A 710 -5.86 7.52 -39.50
C GLY A 710 -7.06 8.44 -39.67
N PHE A 711 -7.53 8.68 -40.89
CA PHE A 711 -8.35 9.86 -41.17
C PHE A 711 -9.81 9.59 -41.59
N ASP A 712 -10.37 8.41 -41.29
CA ASP A 712 -11.80 8.12 -41.56
C ASP A 712 -12.76 9.09 -40.84
N THR A 713 -13.75 9.61 -41.57
CA THR A 713 -14.71 10.61 -41.07
C THR A 713 -16.01 10.02 -40.53
N LYS A 714 -16.31 8.73 -40.72
CA LYS A 714 -17.59 8.12 -40.31
C LYS A 714 -17.97 8.43 -38.86
N SER A 715 -16.99 8.34 -37.96
CA SER A 715 -17.16 8.64 -36.54
C SER A 715 -17.57 10.08 -36.25
N ILE A 716 -17.09 11.07 -37.01
CA ILE A 716 -17.38 12.51 -36.84
C ILE A 716 -18.60 12.96 -37.67
N ASP A 717 -19.02 12.18 -38.66
CA ASP A 717 -20.20 12.47 -39.49
C ASP A 717 -21.53 11.98 -38.88
N THR A 718 -21.50 11.37 -37.70
CA THR A 718 -22.73 10.83 -37.08
C THR A 718 -23.60 11.93 -36.48
N SER A 719 -24.90 11.99 -36.80
CA SER A 719 -25.81 12.99 -36.23
C SER A 719 -26.04 12.80 -34.72
N VAL A 720 -26.34 13.91 -34.04
CA VAL A 720 -26.85 13.94 -32.65
C VAL A 720 -28.32 13.47 -32.63
N GLY A 721 -28.81 12.97 -31.50
CA GLY A 721 -30.20 12.54 -31.32
C GLY A 721 -30.41 11.03 -31.32
N ARG A 722 -29.33 10.25 -31.22
CA ARG A 722 -29.38 8.79 -31.04
C ARG A 722 -29.75 8.40 -29.61
N LEU A 723 -29.38 9.27 -28.67
CA LEU A 723 -29.66 9.12 -27.25
C LEU A 723 -30.33 10.38 -26.71
N LEU A 724 -29.81 11.59 -26.94
CA LEU A 724 -30.39 12.81 -26.36
C LEU A 724 -31.72 13.18 -27.05
N GLY A 725 -32.70 13.64 -26.27
CA GLY A 725 -33.96 14.12 -26.85
C GLY A 725 -33.81 15.54 -27.44
N PRO A 726 -34.76 16.01 -28.28
CA PRO A 726 -34.68 17.32 -28.90
C PRO A 726 -34.50 18.49 -27.91
N ARG A 727 -35.16 18.42 -26.74
CA ARG A 727 -35.02 19.47 -25.71
C ARG A 727 -33.66 19.41 -25.05
N ASP A 728 -33.19 18.21 -24.72
CA ASP A 728 -31.87 17.99 -24.13
C ASP A 728 -30.77 18.55 -25.05
N ILE A 729 -30.89 18.32 -26.36
CA ILE A 729 -29.95 18.85 -27.35
C ILE A 729 -29.90 20.36 -27.32
N ILE A 730 -31.06 21.06 -27.32
CA ILE A 730 -31.10 22.52 -27.25
C ILE A 730 -30.45 23.04 -25.96
N ILE A 731 -30.72 22.40 -24.83
CA ILE A 731 -30.09 22.74 -23.54
C ILE A 731 -28.57 22.64 -23.67
N PHE A 732 -28.05 21.49 -24.10
CA PHE A 732 -26.60 21.28 -24.18
C PHE A 732 -25.94 22.12 -25.27
N GLU A 733 -26.55 22.34 -26.42
CA GLU A 733 -26.03 23.26 -27.46
C GLU A 733 -25.90 24.69 -26.93
N THR A 734 -26.88 25.14 -26.15
CA THR A 734 -26.86 26.46 -25.51
C THR A 734 -25.77 26.51 -24.44
N LEU A 735 -25.67 25.51 -23.56
CA LEU A 735 -24.67 25.46 -22.51
C LEU A 735 -23.24 25.30 -23.06
N PHE A 736 -23.04 24.66 -24.21
CA PHE A 736 -21.76 24.58 -24.90
C PHE A 736 -21.53 25.70 -25.92
N TRP A 737 -22.41 26.69 -26.01
CA TRP A 737 -22.33 27.72 -27.04
C TRP A 737 -20.96 28.44 -27.09
N PRO A 738 -20.33 28.85 -25.98
CA PRO A 738 -19.04 29.53 -26.04
C PRO A 738 -17.94 28.69 -26.70
N LEU A 739 -17.84 27.40 -26.33
CA LEU A 739 -16.91 26.46 -26.96
C LEU A 739 -17.28 26.23 -28.43
N SER A 740 -18.57 25.98 -28.71
CA SER A 740 -19.05 25.71 -30.07
C SER A 740 -18.78 26.86 -31.02
N THR A 741 -18.94 28.10 -30.55
CA THR A 741 -18.67 29.32 -31.32
C THR A 741 -17.17 29.50 -31.53
N SER A 742 -16.37 29.29 -30.49
CA SER A 742 -14.89 29.41 -30.57
C SER A 742 -14.26 28.43 -31.55
N TYR A 743 -14.92 27.30 -31.82
CA TYR A 743 -14.46 26.24 -32.72
C TYR A 743 -15.34 26.10 -33.97
N SER A 744 -16.20 27.09 -34.29
CA SER A 744 -17.04 27.10 -35.50
C SER A 744 -17.95 25.87 -35.69
N TYR A 745 -18.47 25.30 -34.59
CA TYR A 745 -19.49 24.24 -34.62
C TYR A 745 -20.92 24.77 -34.66
N THR A 746 -21.11 26.07 -34.45
CA THR A 746 -22.41 26.73 -34.53
C THR A 746 -22.29 28.07 -35.25
N GLN A 747 -23.37 28.49 -35.90
CA GLN A 747 -23.52 29.82 -36.49
C GLN A 747 -24.41 30.74 -35.64
N MET A 748 -24.82 30.26 -34.45
CA MET A 748 -25.66 31.01 -33.53
C MET A 748 -24.96 32.29 -33.08
N SER A 749 -25.55 33.43 -33.41
CA SER A 749 -25.08 34.74 -32.99
C SER A 749 -25.21 34.94 -31.48
N ALA A 750 -24.46 35.88 -30.91
CA ALA A 750 -24.58 36.23 -29.49
C ALA A 750 -26.02 36.67 -29.10
N ALA A 751 -26.75 37.32 -30.02
CA ALA A 751 -28.13 37.73 -29.79
C ALA A 751 -29.08 36.52 -29.71
N GLU A 752 -28.94 35.59 -30.64
CA GLU A 752 -29.69 34.32 -30.62
C GLU A 752 -29.33 33.48 -29.40
N PHE A 753 -28.05 33.44 -29.02
CA PHE A 753 -27.59 32.78 -27.80
C PHE A 753 -28.28 33.33 -26.55
N ARG A 754 -28.34 34.66 -26.36
CA ARG A 754 -29.05 35.26 -25.20
C ARG A 754 -30.54 34.90 -25.17
N LEU A 755 -31.18 34.86 -26.34
CA LEU A 755 -32.56 34.43 -26.47
C LEU A 755 -32.71 32.96 -26.05
N ARG A 756 -31.83 32.08 -26.56
CA ARG A 756 -31.79 30.66 -26.21
C ARG A 756 -31.49 30.44 -24.74
N LEU A 757 -30.55 31.18 -24.17
CA LEU A 757 -30.19 31.10 -22.75
C LEU A 757 -31.40 31.46 -21.86
N SER A 758 -32.18 32.46 -22.27
CA SER A 758 -33.44 32.82 -21.61
C SER A 758 -34.51 31.74 -21.78
N GLU A 759 -34.62 31.15 -22.98
CA GLU A 759 -35.57 30.08 -23.31
C GLU A 759 -35.34 28.82 -22.47
N ILE A 760 -34.07 28.40 -22.30
CA ILE A 760 -33.76 27.16 -21.56
C ILE A 760 -33.88 27.31 -20.05
N ARG A 761 -33.88 28.54 -19.50
CA ARG A 761 -33.88 28.77 -18.04
C ARG A 761 -34.96 27.97 -17.30
N PRO A 762 -36.25 28.02 -17.66
CA PRO A 762 -37.28 27.22 -17.00
C PRO A 762 -37.11 25.71 -17.22
N TRP A 763 -36.52 25.28 -18.34
CA TRP A 763 -36.31 23.86 -18.63
C TRP A 763 -35.24 23.22 -17.76
N LEU A 764 -34.34 24.02 -17.17
CA LEU A 764 -33.34 23.55 -16.21
C LEU A 764 -33.97 23.11 -14.89
N ASP A 765 -35.24 23.40 -14.61
CA ASP A 765 -35.96 22.90 -13.43
C ASP A 765 -36.77 21.62 -13.74
N GLU A 766 -36.76 21.14 -14.99
CA GLU A 766 -37.57 19.99 -15.43
C GLU A 766 -36.69 18.79 -15.85
N PRO A 767 -37.07 17.53 -15.53
CA PRO A 767 -36.26 16.37 -15.92
C PRO A 767 -35.96 16.30 -17.41
N LEU A 768 -34.70 16.02 -17.75
CA LEU A 768 -34.25 15.80 -19.12
C LEU A 768 -34.97 14.59 -19.73
N GLU A 769 -35.13 14.56 -21.04
CA GLU A 769 -35.72 13.43 -21.76
C GLU A 769 -34.86 12.17 -21.61
N LEU A 770 -33.54 12.33 -21.52
CA LEU A 770 -32.61 11.27 -21.12
C LEU A 770 -32.93 10.71 -19.71
N GLU A 771 -33.12 11.57 -18.71
CA GLU A 771 -33.37 11.16 -17.34
C GLU A 771 -34.73 10.46 -17.19
N LYS A 772 -35.77 10.97 -17.84
CA LYS A 772 -37.09 10.33 -17.89
C LYS A 772 -36.98 8.89 -18.41
N ARG A 773 -36.27 8.69 -19.53
CA ARG A 773 -36.04 7.35 -20.09
C ARG A 773 -35.23 6.46 -19.16
N ILE A 774 -34.23 6.99 -18.46
CA ILE A 774 -33.46 6.21 -17.47
C ILE A 774 -34.37 5.80 -16.31
N TYR A 775 -35.13 6.75 -15.76
CA TYR A 775 -36.03 6.54 -14.63
C TYR A 775 -37.15 5.53 -14.94
N GLU A 776 -37.73 5.58 -16.15
CA GLU A 776 -38.74 4.61 -16.63
C GLU A 776 -38.21 3.17 -16.70
N GLN A 777 -36.89 2.97 -16.82
CA GLN A 777 -36.27 1.65 -16.84
C GLN A 777 -35.90 1.13 -15.43
N MET A 778 -36.10 1.93 -14.39
CA MET A 778 -35.89 1.52 -13.00
C MET A 778 -37.14 0.80 -12.45
N GLU A 779 -36.96 -0.17 -11.55
CA GLU A 779 -38.09 -0.78 -10.82
C GLU A 779 -38.78 0.24 -9.90
N ALA A 780 -39.91 -0.15 -9.27
CA ALA A 780 -40.75 0.72 -8.44
C ALA A 780 -39.95 1.46 -7.35
N ASN A 781 -39.48 2.66 -7.69
CA ASN A 781 -38.78 3.55 -6.79
C ASN A 781 -39.78 4.19 -5.83
N THR A 782 -39.39 4.30 -4.56
CA THR A 782 -40.17 4.96 -3.50
C THR A 782 -40.16 6.48 -3.61
N TYR A 783 -39.27 7.06 -4.41
CA TYR A 783 -39.07 8.50 -4.56
C TYR A 783 -39.34 8.95 -6.00
N SER A 784 -39.84 10.18 -6.16
CA SER A 784 -39.95 10.80 -7.48
C SER A 784 -38.56 11.09 -8.06
N LEU A 785 -38.45 11.13 -9.39
CA LEU A 785 -37.20 11.38 -10.13
C LEU A 785 -36.45 12.59 -9.56
N GLU A 786 -37.18 13.68 -9.28
CA GLU A 786 -36.64 14.96 -8.85
C GLU A 786 -36.01 14.93 -7.45
N LYS A 787 -36.32 13.89 -6.66
CA LYS A 787 -35.75 13.68 -5.33
C LYS A 787 -34.53 12.77 -5.36
N MET A 788 -34.17 12.23 -6.52
CA MET A 788 -33.01 11.36 -6.65
C MET A 788 -31.74 12.19 -6.83
N ASP A 789 -30.66 11.80 -6.13
CA ASP A 789 -29.40 12.54 -6.17
C ASP A 789 -28.81 12.80 -7.57
N PRO A 790 -28.93 11.90 -8.58
CA PRO A 790 -28.30 12.16 -9.87
C PRO A 790 -28.98 13.33 -10.58
N TYR A 791 -30.30 13.43 -10.45
CA TYR A 791 -31.08 14.57 -10.95
C TYR A 791 -30.68 15.85 -10.22
N ILE A 792 -30.70 15.85 -8.88
CA ILE A 792 -30.40 17.04 -8.08
C ILE A 792 -29.03 17.60 -8.46
N ARG A 793 -28.00 16.74 -8.52
CA ARG A 793 -26.64 17.16 -8.89
C ARG A 793 -26.56 17.72 -10.30
N LEU A 794 -27.14 17.02 -11.29
CA LEU A 794 -27.06 17.48 -12.68
C LEU A 794 -27.74 18.85 -12.84
N HIS A 795 -28.93 19.00 -12.27
CA HIS A 795 -29.73 20.22 -12.38
C HIS A 795 -29.09 21.39 -11.65
N GLN A 796 -28.61 21.19 -10.41
CA GLN A 796 -27.83 22.20 -9.69
C GLN A 796 -26.61 22.67 -10.50
N PHE A 797 -25.86 21.73 -11.08
CA PHE A 797 -24.70 22.06 -11.89
C PHE A 797 -25.08 22.80 -13.19
N MET A 798 -26.15 22.40 -13.88
CA MET A 798 -26.67 23.14 -15.03
C MET A 798 -27.09 24.58 -14.66
N HIS A 799 -27.63 24.82 -13.47
CA HIS A 799 -27.90 26.18 -13.00
C HIS A 799 -26.61 26.98 -12.76
N VAL A 800 -25.55 26.36 -12.25
CA VAL A 800 -24.23 27.02 -12.13
C VAL A 800 -23.73 27.45 -13.50
N LEU A 801 -23.76 26.54 -14.48
CA LEU A 801 -23.38 26.85 -15.87
C LEU A 801 -24.21 27.99 -16.43
N TRP A 802 -25.54 27.92 -16.27
CA TRP A 802 -26.45 28.96 -16.74
C TRP A 802 -26.12 30.32 -16.10
N LYS A 803 -25.89 30.38 -14.78
CA LYS A 803 -25.54 31.63 -14.09
C LYS A 803 -24.22 32.22 -14.59
N ILE A 804 -23.22 31.37 -14.84
CA ILE A 804 -21.94 31.81 -15.41
C ILE A 804 -22.19 32.40 -16.80
N LEU A 805 -22.95 31.72 -17.66
CA LEU A 805 -23.26 32.19 -18.99
C LEU A 805 -24.13 33.46 -19.01
N ASP A 806 -25.07 33.60 -18.09
CA ASP A 806 -25.93 34.78 -17.95
C ASP A 806 -25.11 36.01 -17.52
N ARG A 807 -24.09 35.79 -16.68
CA ARG A 807 -23.19 36.85 -16.19
C ARG A 807 -22.10 37.21 -17.20
N ASP A 808 -21.42 36.20 -17.74
CA ASP A 808 -20.14 36.35 -18.46
C ASP A 808 -20.26 36.10 -19.96
N GLU A 809 -21.35 35.50 -20.43
CA GLU A 809 -21.56 35.03 -21.81
C GLU A 809 -20.47 34.08 -22.34
N THR A 810 -19.62 33.55 -21.46
CA THR A 810 -18.51 32.68 -21.82
C THR A 810 -18.06 31.84 -20.63
N TYR A 811 -17.09 30.96 -20.85
CA TYR A 811 -16.35 30.31 -19.79
C TYR A 811 -14.89 30.72 -19.85
N MET A 812 -14.25 30.80 -18.69
CA MET A 812 -12.82 31.12 -18.61
C MET A 812 -11.94 29.99 -19.20
N GLY A 813 -12.45 28.75 -19.21
CA GLY A 813 -11.68 27.53 -19.50
C GLY A 813 -11.56 27.10 -20.94
N ILE A 814 -12.08 27.90 -21.86
CA ILE A 814 -12.08 27.54 -23.27
C ILE A 814 -10.64 27.55 -23.78
N PRO A 815 -10.11 26.41 -24.28
CA PRO A 815 -8.77 26.38 -24.83
C PRO A 815 -8.69 27.32 -26.04
N LYS A 816 -7.54 27.97 -26.22
CA LYS A 816 -7.33 28.80 -27.40
C LYS A 816 -7.36 27.90 -28.62
N HIS A 817 -8.04 28.34 -29.67
CA HIS A 817 -7.93 27.64 -30.95
C HIS A 817 -6.46 27.68 -31.39
N LEU A 818 -5.87 26.52 -31.67
CA LEU A 818 -4.64 26.50 -32.43
C LEU A 818 -5.04 26.93 -33.84
N GLU A 819 -4.76 28.19 -34.19
CA GLU A 819 -5.03 28.69 -35.54
C GLU A 819 -4.12 27.96 -36.52
N LEU A 820 -4.66 26.88 -37.07
CA LEU A 820 -4.03 26.04 -38.08
C LEU A 820 -4.39 26.53 -39.49
N THR A 821 -4.82 27.79 -39.65
CA THR A 821 -5.14 28.43 -40.94
C THR A 821 -4.03 29.34 -41.38
#